data_AF-A0A444VNW4-F1
#
_entry.id   AF-A0A444VNW4-F1
#
_cell.length_a   1.000
_cell.length_b   1.000
_cell.length_c   1.000
_cell.angle_alpha   90.00
_cell.angle_beta   90.00
_cell.angle_gamma   90.00
#
_symmetry.space_group_name_H-M   'P 1'
#
loop_
_entity.id
_entity.type
_entity.pdbx_description
1 polymer ?
#
loop_
_entity_poly.entity_id
_entity_poly.type
_entity_poly.pdbx_seq_one_letter_code
_entity_poly.pdbx_strand_id
1 'polypeptide(L)'
;MDYKRPIRATGILLPLIFSLLGVSIVMGQSKKAKEQIKATYNHGKMATLISEMEQEHQSKTLKINQLLQSNKGLKKSEKSTNGGHIALKDIGSDGTPLYYTTLSDPSTKTARAYTLYTDGLMNLGLNGTGMQVGVWDAGVALTSHQEFDFRAMNSDNTDEVSLHATLVTGNLIASGVEPSAKGVAYGAQAMTHDWTRDKIEVAEAAANGLLLSNHSYGILSDRVPDWYFGSYIKVTQDWDRIMYNAPYYLMVTAAGNNQKSYDNATPNFGQTADGFDLLLGFTVAKNGLTIAGANTEIGSKGELKEATVAGYSSFGPVDDGRIKPDLAGDGSNILSTSSETNSSYQLSAGTSMAAPGVTGSLLLLQQYHEELYGAYMKAATLKGLALHTADDVNDQGPDYKMGWGVMNAKTAAEVLQNKEFTALINEESLTNGETFSITVTANGTEPLMASISWTDPEGNYINRGELNNTTAALTNDLDIRITKSGETYYPWKLNPAKANNAATKGDNKVDPYERIEIGNANGQYTITVTHKGNLTNGFQDFSLIVSGAQVSQCSIETPSNVELISSTDTGSTISWSNANETLFEVQYKAIDKDEWTTELLWDNQFELSNLEVGTVYESRIRAICTENAVSEFSELFQFEFNGEDTEAMVYEPLTYAQDFQIQVYPNPAVNYLALQSELSPDAEYSIVTTSGNIIERGKVAGTINVSALASGLYVLVVQDYAGIRSTKFYKN
;
A
#
# COMPACT_ATOMS: atom_id res chain seq x y z
N MET A 1 -71.06 6.74 51.98
CA MET A 1 -71.82 5.86 51.06
C MET A 1 -71.42 6.18 49.63
N ASP A 2 -71.63 5.23 48.74
CA ASP A 2 -71.64 5.30 47.28
C ASP A 2 -70.38 5.67 46.49
N TYR A 3 -70.12 4.81 45.50
CA TYR A 3 -69.10 4.91 44.46
C TYR A 3 -69.37 6.06 43.47
N LYS A 4 -68.29 6.61 42.89
CA LYS A 4 -68.06 6.50 41.43
C LYS A 4 -66.61 6.79 41.04
N ARG A 5 -66.14 6.12 39.98
CA ARG A 5 -64.83 6.35 39.35
C ARG A 5 -64.93 7.52 38.36
N PRO A 6 -63.89 8.36 38.21
CA PRO A 6 -63.73 9.20 37.02
C PRO A 6 -63.37 8.34 35.80
N ILE A 7 -63.61 8.88 34.60
CA ILE A 7 -63.47 8.18 33.31
C ILE A 7 -62.07 8.39 32.74
N ARG A 8 -61.52 7.37 32.04
CA ARG A 8 -60.26 7.47 31.31
C ARG A 8 -60.37 8.46 30.14
N ALA A 9 -59.46 9.42 30.08
CA ALA A 9 -59.02 10.03 28.82
C ALA A 9 -57.66 9.42 28.45
N THR A 10 -57.56 8.76 27.30
CA THR A 10 -56.34 8.05 26.87
C THR A 10 -55.41 8.98 26.08
N GLY A 11 -54.51 9.66 26.79
CA GLY A 11 -53.38 10.34 26.17
C GLY A 11 -52.31 9.34 25.75
N ILE A 12 -52.35 8.86 24.51
CA ILE A 12 -51.25 8.09 23.92
C ILE A 12 -50.31 9.10 23.24
N LEU A 13 -49.23 9.48 23.92
CA LEU A 13 -48.07 10.05 23.24
C LEU A 13 -47.35 8.91 22.52
N LEU A 14 -47.43 8.88 21.19
CA LEU A 14 -46.43 8.16 20.40
C LEU A 14 -45.11 8.93 20.50
N PRO A 15 -43.99 8.30 20.90
CA PRO A 15 -42.71 8.75 20.38
C PRO A 15 -42.70 8.45 18.88
N LEU A 16 -42.61 9.49 18.03
CA LEU A 16 -42.25 9.26 16.64
C LEU A 16 -40.79 8.80 16.60
N ILE A 17 -40.60 7.48 16.55
CA ILE A 17 -39.35 6.91 16.07
C ILE A 17 -39.27 7.24 14.58
N PHE A 18 -38.70 8.41 14.28
CA PHE A 18 -38.38 8.81 12.93
C PHE A 18 -37.18 7.96 12.50
N SER A 19 -37.46 6.76 11.99
CA SER A 19 -36.46 5.87 11.42
C SER A 19 -35.90 6.52 10.15
N LEU A 20 -34.92 7.39 10.33
CA LEU A 20 -34.05 7.90 9.28
C LEU A 20 -33.19 6.76 8.76
N LEU A 21 -33.83 5.86 8.01
CA LEU A 21 -33.22 5.13 6.91
C LEU A 21 -32.87 6.15 5.83
N GLY A 22 -31.88 7.00 6.15
CA GLY A 22 -31.12 7.69 5.14
C GLY A 22 -30.50 6.62 4.25
N VAL A 23 -30.97 6.52 3.02
CA VAL A 23 -30.23 5.82 1.98
C VAL A 23 -28.99 6.67 1.75
N SER A 24 -27.95 6.38 2.52
CA SER A 24 -26.60 6.87 2.28
C SER A 24 -26.18 6.34 0.92
N ILE A 25 -26.41 7.15 -0.12
CA ILE A 25 -25.81 6.91 -1.42
C ILE A 25 -24.31 7.03 -1.20
N VAL A 26 -23.64 5.89 -1.08
CA VAL A 26 -22.18 5.81 -0.93
C VAL A 26 -21.57 6.24 -2.25
N MET A 27 -21.42 7.55 -2.41
CA MET A 27 -20.48 8.14 -3.34
C MET A 27 -19.07 7.62 -2.97
N GLY A 28 -18.21 7.48 -3.98
CA GLY A 28 -16.79 7.16 -3.79
C GLY A 28 -16.02 8.33 -3.14
N GLN A 29 -14.83 8.68 -3.67
CA GLN A 29 -13.98 9.70 -3.02
C GLN A 29 -14.81 10.94 -2.71
N SER A 30 -14.73 11.42 -1.46
CA SER A 30 -15.75 12.31 -0.91
C SER A 30 -15.94 13.52 -1.81
N LYS A 31 -17.19 13.96 -2.04
CA LYS A 31 -17.48 15.06 -2.99
C LYS A 31 -16.66 16.32 -2.66
N LYS A 32 -16.44 16.58 -1.37
CA LYS A 32 -15.56 17.61 -0.83
C LYS A 32 -14.10 17.39 -1.25
N ALA A 33 -13.53 16.20 -1.06
CA ALA A 33 -12.17 15.89 -1.49
C ALA A 33 -11.98 15.98 -3.01
N LYS A 34 -12.96 15.51 -3.82
CA LYS A 34 -12.94 15.74 -5.27
C LYS A 34 -12.98 17.22 -5.64
N GLU A 35 -13.79 18.03 -4.95
CA GLU A 35 -13.83 19.48 -5.14
C GLU A 35 -12.51 20.16 -4.73
N GLN A 36 -11.84 19.68 -3.67
CA GLN A 36 -10.51 20.14 -3.25
C GLN A 36 -9.42 19.80 -4.27
N ILE A 37 -9.33 18.54 -4.74
CA ILE A 37 -8.38 18.11 -5.79
C ILE A 37 -8.58 18.98 -7.04
N LYS A 38 -9.83 19.10 -7.52
CA LYS A 38 -10.15 19.89 -8.71
C LYS A 38 -9.74 21.36 -8.57
N ALA A 39 -9.90 21.96 -7.39
CA ALA A 39 -9.48 23.34 -7.13
C ALA A 39 -7.96 23.57 -7.23
N THR A 40 -7.13 22.53 -7.17
CA THR A 40 -5.67 22.65 -7.43
C THR A 40 -5.32 22.67 -8.92
N TYR A 41 -6.25 22.28 -9.81
CA TYR A 41 -5.95 22.07 -11.23
C TYR A 41 -6.13 23.34 -12.06
N ASN A 42 -5.26 23.52 -13.05
CA ASN A 42 -5.47 24.55 -14.07
C ASN A 42 -6.55 24.10 -15.07
N HIS A 43 -7.82 24.29 -14.72
CA HIS A 43 -8.97 23.94 -15.56
C HIS A 43 -8.90 24.53 -16.98
N GLY A 44 -8.28 25.71 -17.16
CA GLY A 44 -8.09 26.32 -18.48
C GLY A 44 -7.12 25.52 -19.35
N LYS A 45 -5.95 25.15 -18.82
CA LYS A 45 -4.99 24.26 -19.51
C LYS A 45 -5.64 22.89 -19.79
N MET A 46 -6.32 22.31 -18.80
CA MET A 46 -6.93 20.99 -18.93
C MET A 46 -8.04 20.95 -20.00
N ALA A 47 -8.95 21.93 -20.02
CA ALA A 47 -9.97 22.03 -21.07
C ALA A 47 -9.37 22.25 -22.47
N THR A 48 -8.25 22.99 -22.55
CA THR A 48 -7.49 23.17 -23.80
C THR A 48 -6.87 21.84 -24.25
N LEU A 49 -6.23 21.10 -23.33
CA LEU A 49 -5.63 19.79 -23.58
C LEU A 49 -6.65 18.76 -24.07
N ILE A 50 -7.83 18.69 -23.43
CA ILE A 50 -8.94 17.83 -23.85
C ILE A 50 -9.38 18.19 -25.29
N SER A 51 -9.59 19.46 -25.60
CA SER A 51 -10.04 19.88 -26.94
C SER A 51 -8.96 19.68 -28.03
N GLU A 52 -7.68 19.80 -27.70
CA GLU A 52 -6.58 19.38 -28.59
C GLU A 52 -6.68 17.88 -28.91
N MET A 53 -6.89 17.04 -27.90
CA MET A 53 -6.98 15.58 -28.07
C MET A 53 -8.24 15.15 -28.83
N GLU A 54 -9.38 15.83 -28.66
CA GLU A 54 -10.58 15.60 -29.47
C GLU A 54 -10.33 15.87 -30.96
N GLN A 55 -9.66 16.98 -31.29
CA GLN A 55 -9.31 17.33 -32.66
C GLN A 55 -8.28 16.35 -33.25
N GLU A 56 -7.29 15.93 -32.45
CA GLU A 56 -6.31 14.92 -32.84
C GLU A 56 -6.99 13.57 -33.14
N HIS A 57 -7.88 13.11 -32.25
CA HIS A 57 -8.64 11.88 -32.39
C HIS A 57 -9.49 11.90 -33.66
N GLN A 58 -10.30 12.94 -33.90
CA GLN A 58 -11.10 13.06 -35.12
C GLN A 58 -10.24 13.01 -36.40
N SER A 59 -9.09 13.69 -36.40
CA SER A 59 -8.12 13.67 -37.51
C SER A 59 -7.52 12.27 -37.73
N LYS A 60 -7.18 11.56 -36.65
CA LYS A 60 -6.65 10.19 -36.68
C LYS A 60 -7.70 9.18 -37.13
N THR A 61 -8.95 9.25 -36.65
CA THR A 61 -10.05 8.40 -37.11
C THR A 61 -10.29 8.52 -38.61
N LEU A 62 -10.23 9.74 -39.17
CA LEU A 62 -10.35 9.95 -40.62
C LEU A 62 -9.19 9.29 -41.39
N LYS A 63 -7.94 9.42 -40.91
CA LYS A 63 -6.77 8.76 -41.50
C LYS A 63 -6.86 7.23 -41.43
N ILE A 64 -7.27 6.67 -40.29
CA ILE A 64 -7.47 5.21 -40.10
C ILE A 64 -8.51 4.69 -41.09
N ASN A 65 -9.63 5.39 -41.26
CA ASN A 65 -10.66 5.01 -42.23
C ASN A 65 -10.16 5.07 -43.69
N GLN A 66 -9.37 6.09 -44.05
CA GLN A 66 -8.74 6.18 -45.38
C GLN A 66 -7.70 5.07 -45.62
N LEU A 67 -6.92 4.73 -44.60
CA LEU A 67 -5.92 3.66 -44.64
C LEU A 67 -6.58 2.28 -44.83
N LEU A 68 -7.63 1.98 -44.07
CA LEU A 68 -8.41 0.74 -44.19
C LEU A 68 -9.13 0.63 -45.55
N GLN A 69 -9.57 1.74 -46.15
CA GLN A 69 -10.18 1.75 -47.48
C GLN A 69 -9.16 1.55 -48.61
N SER A 70 -7.92 2.02 -48.44
CA SER A 70 -6.87 1.95 -49.46
C SER A 70 -6.03 0.67 -49.38
N ASN A 71 -5.85 0.07 -48.20
CA ASN A 71 -5.08 -1.15 -48.01
C ASN A 71 -5.96 -2.32 -47.52
N LYS A 72 -6.37 -3.19 -48.46
CA LYS A 72 -7.19 -4.38 -48.21
C LYS A 72 -6.53 -5.47 -47.33
N GLY A 73 -5.25 -5.34 -46.99
CA GLY A 73 -4.56 -6.25 -46.07
C GLY A 73 -4.74 -5.89 -44.59
N LEU A 74 -5.10 -4.64 -44.27
CA LEU A 74 -5.29 -4.18 -42.89
C LEU A 74 -6.72 -4.46 -42.41
N LYS A 75 -6.85 -4.88 -41.14
CA LYS A 75 -8.14 -5.11 -40.47
C LYS A 75 -8.35 -4.03 -39.41
N LYS A 76 -9.60 -3.67 -39.14
CA LYS A 76 -9.91 -2.76 -38.01
C LYS A 76 -9.74 -3.47 -36.66
N SER A 77 -10.16 -4.74 -36.57
CA SER A 77 -9.94 -5.59 -35.39
C SER A 77 -9.92 -7.08 -35.76
N GLU A 78 -9.36 -7.89 -34.86
CA GLU A 78 -9.30 -9.35 -34.91
C GLU A 78 -9.05 -9.94 -33.51
N LYS A 79 -9.05 -11.27 -33.37
CA LYS A 79 -8.64 -11.94 -32.12
C LYS A 79 -7.31 -12.67 -32.30
N SER A 80 -6.47 -12.59 -31.26
CA SER A 80 -5.25 -13.38 -31.12
C SER A 80 -5.55 -14.87 -30.98
N THR A 81 -4.56 -15.73 -31.25
CA THR A 81 -4.62 -17.19 -30.98
C THR A 81 -4.94 -17.50 -29.53
N ASN A 82 -4.54 -16.62 -28.61
CA ASN A 82 -4.70 -16.79 -27.17
C ASN A 82 -5.99 -16.11 -26.65
N GLY A 83 -6.92 -15.75 -27.54
CA GLY A 83 -8.22 -15.16 -27.20
C GLY A 83 -8.25 -13.65 -27.02
N GLY A 84 -7.10 -13.01 -26.77
CA GLY A 84 -6.96 -11.56 -26.64
C GLY A 84 -7.46 -10.75 -27.84
N HIS A 85 -7.96 -9.53 -27.60
CA HIS A 85 -8.48 -8.65 -28.64
C HIS A 85 -7.34 -7.82 -29.26
N ILE A 86 -7.31 -7.69 -30.58
CA ILE A 86 -6.36 -6.87 -31.34
C ILE A 86 -7.14 -5.85 -32.17
N ALA A 87 -6.83 -4.55 -32.06
CA ALA A 87 -7.53 -3.50 -32.83
C ALA A 87 -6.61 -2.36 -33.28
N LEU A 88 -6.78 -1.87 -34.51
CA LEU A 88 -6.14 -0.65 -35.00
C LEU A 88 -6.85 0.56 -34.39
N LYS A 89 -6.18 1.26 -33.46
CA LYS A 89 -6.76 2.35 -32.67
C LYS A 89 -6.06 3.70 -32.88
N ASP A 90 -4.77 3.72 -33.21
CA ASP A 90 -4.04 4.96 -33.49
C ASP A 90 -3.13 4.85 -34.75
N ILE A 91 -2.56 5.97 -35.19
CA ILE A 91 -1.50 6.06 -36.20
C ILE A 91 -0.38 6.95 -35.64
N GLY A 92 0.85 6.43 -35.69
CA GLY A 92 2.07 7.10 -35.27
C GLY A 92 2.39 8.38 -36.05
N SER A 93 3.28 9.20 -35.52
CA SER A 93 3.57 10.51 -36.12
C SER A 93 4.33 10.45 -37.46
N ASP A 94 4.89 9.28 -37.77
CA ASP A 94 5.51 8.85 -39.02
C ASP A 94 4.51 8.26 -40.03
N GLY A 95 3.33 7.83 -39.56
CA GLY A 95 2.33 7.10 -40.34
C GLY A 95 2.21 5.59 -40.03
N THR A 96 3.00 5.05 -39.10
CA THR A 96 2.91 3.62 -38.71
C THR A 96 1.54 3.32 -38.06
N PRO A 97 0.78 2.28 -38.50
CA PRO A 97 -0.52 1.95 -37.92
C PRO A 97 -0.37 1.26 -36.56
N LEU A 98 -0.89 1.87 -35.49
CA LEU A 98 -0.74 1.38 -34.13
C LEU A 98 -1.93 0.48 -33.74
N TYR A 99 -1.69 -0.82 -33.83
CA TYR A 99 -2.56 -1.84 -33.26
C TYR A 99 -2.31 -1.94 -31.76
N TYR A 100 -3.37 -2.11 -30.98
CA TYR A 100 -3.32 -2.38 -29.55
C TYR A 100 -3.84 -3.79 -29.24
N THR A 101 -3.32 -4.39 -28.18
CA THR A 101 -3.69 -5.72 -27.70
C THR A 101 -3.88 -5.77 -26.18
N THR A 102 -4.73 -6.69 -25.73
CA THR A 102 -4.76 -7.21 -24.36
C THR A 102 -3.60 -8.20 -24.11
N LEU A 103 -3.20 -8.44 -22.86
CA LEU A 103 -2.05 -9.28 -22.49
C LEU A 103 -2.50 -10.38 -21.49
N SER A 104 -2.16 -11.68 -21.66
CA SER A 104 -2.72 -12.73 -20.77
C SER A 104 -1.93 -14.07 -20.70
N ASP A 105 -1.64 -14.59 -19.49
CA ASP A 105 -0.79 -15.79 -19.16
C ASP A 105 -1.16 -16.48 -17.77
N PRO A 106 -0.30 -17.31 -17.09
CA PRO A 106 -0.52 -17.98 -15.73
C PRO A 106 0.51 -17.67 -14.56
N SER A 107 0.33 -18.18 -13.28
CA SER A 107 1.21 -18.26 -12.02
C SER A 107 0.57 -18.14 -10.53
N THR A 108 0.94 -17.30 -9.50
CA THR A 108 0.15 -16.95 -8.23
C THR A 108 0.65 -15.77 -7.30
N LYS A 109 -0.26 -14.92 -6.74
CA LYS A 109 -0.32 -14.08 -5.45
C LYS A 109 0.91 -13.30 -4.90
N THR A 110 1.00 -11.97 -5.13
CA THR A 110 2.15 -11.10 -4.67
C THR A 110 1.86 -9.86 -3.78
N ALA A 111 1.05 -8.88 -4.21
CA ALA A 111 1.21 -7.45 -3.82
C ALA A 111 0.85 -7.01 -2.37
N ARG A 112 0.68 -7.94 -1.42
CA ARG A 112 0.52 -7.72 0.04
C ARG A 112 -0.63 -6.87 0.56
N ALA A 113 -1.54 -6.39 -0.29
CA ALA A 113 -2.75 -5.69 0.14
C ALA A 113 -3.54 -6.40 1.27
N TYR A 114 -3.51 -7.73 1.33
CA TYR A 114 -4.15 -8.52 2.40
C TYR A 114 -3.70 -8.17 3.82
N THR A 115 -2.53 -7.53 3.98
CA THR A 115 -2.03 -7.07 5.27
C THR A 115 -2.83 -5.88 5.83
N LEU A 116 -3.51 -5.13 4.95
CA LEU A 116 -4.25 -3.91 5.23
C LEU A 116 -5.73 -4.16 5.60
N TYR A 117 -6.25 -5.36 5.33
CA TYR A 117 -7.66 -5.69 5.54
C TYR A 117 -8.02 -5.84 7.03
N THR A 118 -9.31 -5.94 7.35
CA THR A 118 -9.77 -6.52 8.63
C THR A 118 -9.19 -7.92 8.81
N ASP A 119 -8.72 -8.24 10.01
CA ASP A 119 -7.99 -9.46 10.37
C ASP A 119 -6.68 -9.70 9.56
N GLY A 120 -6.24 -8.68 8.80
CA GLY A 120 -4.92 -8.64 8.16
C GLY A 120 -3.80 -8.34 9.16
N LEU A 121 -2.54 -8.45 8.73
CA LEU A 121 -1.37 -8.29 9.61
C LEU A 121 -1.24 -6.91 10.29
N MET A 122 -1.87 -5.87 9.74
CA MET A 122 -1.98 -4.54 10.35
C MET A 122 -3.40 -4.22 10.84
N ASN A 123 -4.38 -5.09 10.54
CA ASN A 123 -5.79 -4.98 10.91
C ASN A 123 -6.45 -3.61 10.66
N LEU A 124 -6.05 -2.90 9.60
CA LEU A 124 -6.50 -1.52 9.33
C LEU A 124 -7.94 -1.44 8.79
N GLY A 125 -8.57 -2.56 8.46
CA GLY A 125 -9.95 -2.59 7.94
C GLY A 125 -10.12 -2.15 6.48
N LEU A 126 -9.03 -1.73 5.83
CA LEU A 126 -9.01 -1.14 4.50
C LEU A 126 -9.51 -2.14 3.44
N ASN A 127 -10.30 -1.64 2.49
CA ASN A 127 -10.92 -2.49 1.46
C ASN A 127 -11.34 -1.74 0.19
N GLY A 128 -11.20 -0.42 0.14
CA GLY A 128 -11.59 0.42 -0.98
C GLY A 128 -13.02 0.96 -0.91
N THR A 129 -13.80 0.70 0.15
CA THR A 129 -15.08 1.38 0.37
C THR A 129 -14.86 2.90 0.35
N GLY A 130 -15.70 3.63 -0.37
CA GLY A 130 -15.49 5.07 -0.59
C GLY A 130 -14.40 5.41 -1.62
N MET A 131 -13.78 4.44 -2.29
CA MET A 131 -12.79 4.67 -3.34
C MET A 131 -13.33 4.36 -4.74
N GLN A 132 -12.77 5.03 -5.74
CA GLN A 132 -13.12 4.86 -7.15
C GLN A 132 -11.85 4.77 -8.01
N VAL A 133 -11.82 3.77 -8.91
CA VAL A 133 -10.74 3.50 -9.86
C VAL A 133 -11.27 3.46 -11.29
N GLY A 134 -10.49 3.91 -12.26
CA GLY A 134 -10.80 3.77 -13.68
C GLY A 134 -10.12 2.53 -14.29
N VAL A 135 -10.77 1.87 -15.23
CA VAL A 135 -10.25 0.70 -15.94
C VAL A 135 -10.51 0.90 -17.44
N TRP A 136 -9.44 1.12 -18.21
CA TRP A 136 -9.50 1.14 -19.67
C TRP A 136 -8.93 -0.16 -20.22
N ASP A 137 -9.66 -0.78 -21.15
CA ASP A 137 -9.36 -2.09 -21.70
C ASP A 137 -9.92 -2.24 -23.13
N ALA A 138 -9.96 -3.46 -23.68
CA ALA A 138 -10.45 -3.75 -25.01
C ALA A 138 -11.95 -3.50 -25.24
N GLY A 139 -12.70 -3.29 -24.16
CA GLY A 139 -14.14 -3.21 -24.04
C GLY A 139 -14.49 -2.99 -22.56
N VAL A 140 -15.77 -2.87 -22.21
CA VAL A 140 -16.19 -2.73 -20.80
C VAL A 140 -16.24 -4.08 -20.08
N ALA A 141 -16.26 -4.07 -18.75
CA ALA A 141 -16.47 -5.29 -17.98
C ALA A 141 -17.93 -5.77 -18.08
N LEU A 142 -18.17 -7.07 -17.86
CA LEU A 142 -19.52 -7.60 -17.65
C LEU A 142 -20.07 -7.13 -16.29
N THR A 143 -20.60 -5.91 -16.23
CA THR A 143 -21.05 -5.28 -14.98
C THR A 143 -22.15 -6.06 -14.26
N SER A 144 -22.88 -6.93 -14.96
CA SER A 144 -23.89 -7.84 -14.39
C SER A 144 -23.30 -9.10 -13.71
N HIS A 145 -21.97 -9.24 -13.62
CA HIS A 145 -21.35 -10.35 -12.89
C HIS A 145 -21.60 -10.24 -11.38
N GLN A 146 -21.88 -11.37 -10.72
CA GLN A 146 -22.25 -11.49 -9.31
C GLN A 146 -21.20 -11.01 -8.29
N GLU A 147 -20.06 -10.50 -8.75
CA GLU A 147 -18.95 -10.00 -7.92
C GLU A 147 -18.86 -8.47 -7.89
N PHE A 148 -19.67 -7.80 -8.72
CA PHE A 148 -19.60 -6.36 -8.92
C PHE A 148 -20.81 -5.62 -8.34
N ASP A 149 -21.97 -6.25 -8.23
CA ASP A 149 -23.23 -5.60 -7.83
C ASP A 149 -23.49 -4.30 -8.61
N PHE A 150 -23.51 -3.16 -7.92
CA PHE A 150 -23.64 -1.81 -8.46
C PHE A 150 -22.30 -1.07 -8.58
N ARG A 151 -21.17 -1.73 -8.27
CA ARG A 151 -19.85 -1.12 -8.11
C ARG A 151 -19.03 -1.11 -9.39
N ALA A 152 -19.28 -2.01 -10.35
CA ALA A 152 -18.75 -1.88 -11.71
C ALA A 152 -19.72 -1.07 -12.58
N MET A 153 -19.21 -0.02 -13.23
CA MET A 153 -19.98 0.87 -14.10
C MET A 153 -19.48 0.76 -15.55
N ASN A 154 -20.40 0.68 -16.51
CA ASN A 154 -20.11 0.92 -17.93
C ASN A 154 -20.17 2.43 -18.13
N SER A 155 -19.02 3.06 -18.41
CA SER A 155 -18.92 4.51 -18.46
C SER A 155 -19.12 5.10 -19.86
N ASP A 156 -18.87 4.31 -20.92
CA ASP A 156 -19.00 4.76 -22.32
C ASP A 156 -20.39 4.50 -22.92
N ASN A 157 -21.21 3.67 -22.26
CA ASN A 157 -22.48 3.15 -22.77
C ASN A 157 -22.30 2.28 -24.04
N THR A 158 -21.15 1.59 -24.15
CA THR A 158 -20.85 0.62 -25.21
C THR A 158 -21.39 -0.76 -24.86
N ASP A 159 -21.90 -1.50 -25.86
CA ASP A 159 -22.29 -2.91 -25.71
C ASP A 159 -21.09 -3.89 -25.84
N GLU A 160 -19.88 -3.39 -26.14
CA GLU A 160 -18.68 -4.22 -26.33
C GLU A 160 -18.08 -4.69 -24.99
N VAL A 161 -18.67 -5.75 -24.43
CA VAL A 161 -18.16 -6.44 -23.23
C VAL A 161 -16.89 -7.23 -23.55
N SER A 162 -15.82 -6.96 -22.81
CA SER A 162 -14.51 -7.64 -22.91
C SER A 162 -14.33 -8.65 -21.77
N LEU A 163 -13.96 -9.88 -22.12
CA LEU A 163 -13.50 -10.90 -21.16
C LEU A 163 -12.29 -10.39 -20.36
N HIS A 164 -11.36 -9.73 -21.03
CA HIS A 164 -10.14 -9.24 -20.42
C HIS A 164 -10.44 -8.08 -19.44
N ALA A 165 -11.30 -7.13 -19.83
CA ALA A 165 -11.76 -6.06 -18.95
C ALA A 165 -12.49 -6.59 -17.72
N THR A 166 -13.26 -7.67 -17.90
CA THR A 166 -13.95 -8.37 -16.81
C THR A 166 -12.92 -9.00 -15.86
N LEU A 167 -11.91 -9.72 -16.37
CA LEU A 167 -10.83 -10.32 -15.57
C LEU A 167 -10.00 -9.26 -14.81
N VAL A 168 -9.69 -8.13 -15.46
CA VAL A 168 -8.97 -7.00 -14.86
C VAL A 168 -9.80 -6.33 -13.76
N THR A 169 -11.09 -6.09 -14.02
CA THR A 169 -12.01 -5.47 -13.06
C THR A 169 -12.30 -6.38 -11.86
N GLY A 170 -12.36 -7.70 -12.06
CA GLY A 170 -12.48 -8.68 -10.97
C GLY A 170 -11.29 -8.64 -10.02
N ASN A 171 -10.06 -8.64 -10.56
CA ASN A 171 -8.83 -8.55 -9.75
C ASN A 171 -8.79 -7.25 -8.91
N LEU A 172 -9.36 -6.16 -9.43
CA LEU A 172 -9.52 -4.91 -8.68
C LEU A 172 -10.63 -4.99 -7.62
N ILE A 173 -11.88 -5.28 -8.00
CA ILE A 173 -13.06 -4.99 -7.15
C ILE A 173 -14.01 -6.18 -6.88
N ALA A 174 -13.70 -7.41 -7.25
CA ALA A 174 -14.59 -8.54 -6.96
C ALA A 174 -14.83 -8.70 -5.45
N SER A 175 -16.09 -8.77 -5.04
CA SER A 175 -16.50 -8.86 -3.61
C SER A 175 -15.92 -10.05 -2.85
N GLY A 176 -15.71 -11.18 -3.54
CA GLY A 176 -15.36 -12.47 -2.95
C GLY A 176 -16.57 -13.38 -2.69
N VAL A 177 -17.59 -13.36 -3.57
CA VAL A 177 -18.65 -14.38 -3.59
C VAL A 177 -18.05 -15.75 -3.89
N GLU A 178 -17.04 -15.81 -4.76
CA GLU A 178 -16.01 -16.83 -4.75
C GLU A 178 -14.80 -16.29 -3.96
N PRO A 179 -14.54 -16.78 -2.73
CA PRO A 179 -13.49 -16.23 -1.87
C PRO A 179 -12.07 -16.28 -2.46
N SER A 180 -11.79 -17.21 -3.36
CA SER A 180 -10.50 -17.31 -4.05
C SER A 180 -10.33 -16.30 -5.21
N ALA A 181 -11.43 -15.73 -5.71
CA ALA A 181 -11.46 -14.70 -6.77
C ALA A 181 -11.67 -13.27 -6.23
N LYS A 182 -11.66 -13.08 -4.91
CA LYS A 182 -11.84 -11.79 -4.25
C LYS A 182 -10.77 -10.78 -4.70
N GLY A 183 -11.22 -9.60 -5.16
CA GLY A 183 -10.37 -8.53 -5.65
C GLY A 183 -9.61 -7.81 -4.53
N VAL A 184 -8.61 -7.01 -4.92
CA VAL A 184 -7.74 -6.30 -3.98
C VAL A 184 -8.48 -5.17 -3.24
N ALA A 185 -9.15 -4.29 -3.99
CA ALA A 185 -9.99 -3.22 -3.45
C ALA A 185 -11.47 -3.64 -3.54
N TYR A 186 -11.82 -4.76 -2.90
CA TYR A 186 -13.12 -5.43 -3.00
C TYR A 186 -14.35 -4.62 -2.54
N GLY A 187 -14.15 -3.48 -1.85
CA GLY A 187 -15.20 -2.50 -1.53
C GLY A 187 -15.31 -1.31 -2.50
N ALA A 188 -14.35 -1.15 -3.42
CA ALA A 188 -14.29 0.00 -4.32
C ALA A 188 -15.27 -0.07 -5.50
N GLN A 189 -15.42 1.08 -6.15
CA GLN A 189 -16.17 1.27 -7.40
C GLN A 189 -15.21 1.34 -8.59
N ALA A 190 -15.53 0.68 -9.70
CA ALA A 190 -14.77 0.70 -10.95
C ALA A 190 -15.56 1.38 -12.07
N MET A 191 -15.01 2.45 -12.64
CA MET A 191 -15.45 3.00 -13.92
C MET A 191 -14.76 2.21 -15.03
N THR A 192 -15.52 1.45 -15.82
CA THR A 192 -14.97 0.60 -16.89
C THR A 192 -15.27 1.23 -18.25
N HIS A 193 -14.23 1.28 -19.08
CA HIS A 193 -14.18 1.98 -20.35
C HIS A 193 -13.51 1.13 -21.44
N ASP A 194 -13.84 1.37 -22.70
CA ASP A 194 -13.09 0.85 -23.85
C ASP A 194 -12.01 1.85 -24.31
N TRP A 195 -10.87 1.32 -24.73
CA TRP A 195 -9.68 2.04 -25.22
C TRP A 195 -9.87 2.97 -26.44
N THR A 196 -11.09 3.24 -26.94
CA THR A 196 -11.29 4.04 -28.19
C THR A 196 -10.96 5.52 -28.03
N ARG A 197 -11.21 6.16 -26.88
CA ARG A 197 -10.83 7.55 -26.62
C ARG A 197 -10.09 7.70 -25.28
N ASP A 198 -9.34 6.68 -24.90
CA ASP A 198 -8.65 6.54 -23.60
C ASP A 198 -7.99 7.82 -23.07
N LYS A 199 -7.15 8.48 -23.89
CA LYS A 199 -6.49 9.76 -23.53
C LYS A 199 -7.48 10.86 -23.14
N ILE A 200 -8.63 10.93 -23.82
CA ILE A 200 -9.66 11.96 -23.61
C ILE A 200 -10.50 11.61 -22.38
N GLU A 201 -10.98 10.37 -22.28
CA GLU A 201 -11.81 9.91 -21.16
C GLU A 201 -11.04 9.92 -19.84
N VAL A 202 -9.75 9.56 -19.85
CA VAL A 202 -8.89 9.74 -18.67
C VAL A 202 -8.69 11.22 -18.35
N ALA A 203 -8.41 12.09 -19.34
CA ALA A 203 -8.24 13.51 -19.07
C ALA A 203 -9.52 14.13 -18.46
N GLU A 204 -10.70 13.75 -18.96
CA GLU A 204 -12.01 14.11 -18.41
C GLU A 204 -12.23 13.56 -16.99
N ALA A 205 -11.88 12.29 -16.73
CA ALA A 205 -12.05 11.65 -15.41
C ALA A 205 -11.06 12.20 -14.36
N ALA A 206 -9.78 12.36 -14.73
CA ALA A 206 -8.74 12.98 -13.91
C ALA A 206 -9.12 14.43 -13.59
N ALA A 207 -9.56 15.22 -14.57
CA ALA A 207 -10.10 16.58 -14.37
C ALA A 207 -11.34 16.63 -13.46
N ASN A 208 -11.98 15.50 -13.19
CA ASN A 208 -13.07 15.34 -12.24
C ASN A 208 -12.67 14.67 -10.91
N GLY A 209 -11.37 14.53 -10.64
CA GLY A 209 -10.83 14.06 -9.37
C GLY A 209 -10.62 12.54 -9.28
N LEU A 210 -10.49 11.83 -10.41
CA LEU A 210 -10.03 10.43 -10.40
C LEU A 210 -8.55 10.37 -9.97
N LEU A 211 -8.27 9.60 -8.91
CA LEU A 211 -6.91 9.43 -8.37
C LEU A 211 -6.09 8.35 -9.09
N LEU A 212 -6.71 7.24 -9.50
CA LEU A 212 -6.02 6.10 -10.11
C LEU A 212 -6.79 5.52 -11.29
N SER A 213 -6.05 5.02 -12.27
CA SER A 213 -6.55 4.09 -13.28
C SER A 213 -5.61 2.90 -13.49
N ASN A 214 -6.16 1.85 -14.07
CA ASN A 214 -5.43 0.70 -14.58
C ASN A 214 -5.57 0.59 -16.11
N HIS A 215 -4.45 0.42 -16.80
CA HIS A 215 -4.37 0.19 -18.24
C HIS A 215 -3.63 -1.13 -18.52
N SER A 216 -4.40 -2.21 -18.75
CA SER A 216 -3.90 -3.58 -18.99
C SER A 216 -3.81 -3.93 -20.48
N TYR A 217 -3.45 -2.96 -21.31
CA TYR A 217 -3.30 -3.08 -22.75
C TYR A 217 -2.03 -2.36 -23.20
N GLY A 218 -1.62 -2.58 -24.45
CA GLY A 218 -0.44 -1.92 -25.01
C GLY A 218 -0.41 -2.01 -26.53
N ILE A 219 0.55 -1.31 -27.15
CA ILE A 219 0.81 -1.41 -28.59
C ILE A 219 1.31 -2.82 -28.89
N LEU A 220 0.78 -3.44 -29.95
CA LEU A 220 1.15 -4.77 -30.39
C LEU A 220 2.49 -4.73 -31.14
N SER A 221 3.48 -5.44 -30.61
CA SER A 221 4.88 -5.42 -31.03
C SER A 221 5.14 -5.95 -32.44
N ASP A 222 4.40 -6.97 -32.90
CA ASP A 222 4.58 -7.60 -34.23
C ASP A 222 4.25 -6.69 -35.44
N ARG A 223 3.83 -5.43 -35.19
CA ARG A 223 3.34 -4.46 -36.18
C ARG A 223 4.02 -3.10 -36.14
N VAL A 224 5.01 -2.90 -35.28
CA VAL A 224 5.82 -1.66 -35.23
C VAL A 224 7.25 -1.92 -35.71
N PRO A 225 7.90 -0.95 -36.39
CA PRO A 225 9.33 -1.04 -36.68
C PRO A 225 10.16 -0.80 -35.41
N ASP A 226 11.38 -1.36 -35.37
CA ASP A 226 12.25 -1.45 -34.18
C ASP A 226 12.39 -0.15 -33.37
N TRP A 227 12.46 1.02 -34.03
CA TRP A 227 12.61 2.32 -33.35
C TRP A 227 11.44 2.73 -32.44
N TYR A 228 10.34 1.97 -32.40
CA TYR A 228 9.25 2.16 -31.43
C TYR A 228 9.55 1.59 -30.04
N PHE A 229 10.39 0.55 -29.95
CA PHE A 229 10.79 -0.01 -28.65
C PHE A 229 11.63 1.03 -27.89
N GLY A 230 11.45 1.09 -26.56
CA GLY A 230 12.15 2.05 -25.70
C GLY A 230 11.83 3.53 -25.95
N SER A 231 10.93 3.86 -26.89
CA SER A 231 10.95 5.14 -27.60
C SER A 231 9.97 6.19 -27.06
N TYR A 232 10.45 7.40 -26.79
CA TYR A 232 9.60 8.51 -26.35
C TYR A 232 8.85 9.14 -27.54
N ILE A 233 7.66 8.61 -27.83
CA ILE A 233 6.82 8.99 -28.97
C ILE A 233 5.66 9.93 -28.56
N LYS A 234 4.87 10.40 -29.53
CA LYS A 234 3.77 11.34 -29.27
C LYS A 234 2.74 10.81 -28.27
N VAL A 235 2.42 9.51 -28.33
CA VAL A 235 1.53 8.85 -27.35
C VAL A 235 2.09 9.00 -25.93
N THR A 236 3.38 8.71 -25.75
CA THR A 236 4.10 8.86 -24.47
C THR A 236 4.01 10.29 -23.94
N GLN A 237 4.28 11.28 -24.81
CA GLN A 237 4.20 12.69 -24.47
C GLN A 237 2.80 13.10 -24.01
N ASP A 238 1.75 12.62 -24.68
CA ASP A 238 0.37 12.98 -24.31
C ASP A 238 -0.05 12.44 -22.93
N TRP A 239 0.43 11.26 -22.54
CA TRP A 239 0.18 10.72 -21.20
C TRP A 239 0.92 11.49 -20.11
N ASP A 240 2.17 11.88 -20.34
CA ASP A 240 2.88 12.78 -19.43
C ASP A 240 2.17 14.15 -19.31
N ARG A 241 1.62 14.70 -20.42
CA ARG A 241 0.79 15.93 -20.41
C ARG A 241 -0.45 15.80 -19.54
N ILE A 242 -1.17 14.68 -19.62
CA ILE A 242 -2.37 14.42 -18.80
C ILE A 242 -2.00 14.43 -17.33
N MET A 243 -1.00 13.62 -16.93
CA MET A 243 -0.58 13.50 -15.53
C MET A 243 0.00 14.81 -14.98
N TYR A 244 0.80 15.56 -15.76
CA TYR A 244 1.34 16.86 -15.33
C TYR A 244 0.25 17.92 -15.10
N ASN A 245 -0.85 17.89 -15.86
CA ASN A 245 -1.98 18.80 -15.65
C ASN A 245 -3.02 18.29 -14.63
N ALA A 246 -2.84 17.06 -14.11
CA ALA A 246 -3.68 16.43 -13.09
C ALA A 246 -2.83 15.79 -11.98
N PRO A 247 -2.11 16.56 -11.14
CA PRO A 247 -1.07 16.05 -10.23
C PRO A 247 -1.52 15.06 -9.13
N TYR A 248 -2.82 14.77 -8.94
CA TYR A 248 -3.31 13.70 -8.06
C TYR A 248 -3.66 12.40 -8.81
N TYR A 249 -3.63 12.40 -10.15
CA TYR A 249 -3.95 11.25 -11.00
C TYR A 249 -2.69 10.43 -11.34
N LEU A 250 -2.65 9.17 -10.89
CA LEU A 250 -1.61 8.21 -11.22
C LEU A 250 -2.14 7.14 -12.20
N MET A 251 -1.56 7.12 -13.41
CA MET A 251 -1.79 6.05 -14.39
C MET A 251 -0.95 4.82 -14.01
N VAL A 252 -1.60 3.66 -13.80
CA VAL A 252 -0.91 2.37 -13.66
C VAL A 252 -1.04 1.56 -14.95
N THR A 253 0.07 1.01 -15.43
CA THR A 253 0.20 0.38 -16.75
C THR A 253 0.82 -1.01 -16.65
N ALA A 254 0.33 -1.96 -17.45
CA ALA A 254 0.98 -3.26 -17.65
C ALA A 254 2.23 -3.11 -18.53
N ALA A 255 3.36 -3.71 -18.15
CA ALA A 255 4.61 -3.54 -18.91
C ALA A 255 4.62 -4.18 -20.31
N GLY A 256 3.86 -5.27 -20.52
CA GLY A 256 3.92 -6.10 -21.72
C GLY A 256 4.26 -7.56 -21.42
N ASN A 257 3.92 -8.47 -22.33
CA ASN A 257 4.15 -9.92 -22.21
C ASN A 257 5.11 -10.43 -23.31
N ASN A 258 6.04 -9.59 -23.76
CA ASN A 258 6.72 -9.76 -25.05
C ASN A 258 8.15 -10.33 -24.93
N GLN A 259 8.58 -10.76 -23.73
CA GLN A 259 9.97 -11.18 -23.42
C GLN A 259 10.56 -12.25 -24.36
N LYS A 260 9.70 -13.05 -25.00
CA LYS A 260 10.06 -14.14 -25.93
C LYS A 260 9.39 -14.00 -27.31
N SER A 261 8.97 -12.79 -27.66
CA SER A 261 8.37 -12.48 -28.97
C SER A 261 9.37 -12.57 -30.12
N TYR A 262 10.61 -12.12 -29.86
CA TYR A 262 11.64 -11.83 -30.86
C TYR A 262 11.29 -10.65 -31.81
N ASP A 263 10.37 -9.76 -31.43
CA ASP A 263 9.86 -8.69 -32.31
C ASP A 263 10.83 -7.49 -32.46
N ASN A 264 11.72 -7.22 -31.49
CA ASN A 264 12.77 -6.20 -31.62
C ASN A 264 14.06 -6.85 -32.17
N ALA A 265 14.41 -6.60 -33.43
CA ALA A 265 15.57 -7.18 -34.08
C ALA A 265 16.87 -6.39 -33.80
N THR A 266 16.77 -5.16 -33.30
CA THR A 266 17.91 -4.27 -33.03
C THR A 266 17.83 -3.58 -31.66
N PRO A 267 17.66 -4.34 -30.55
CA PRO A 267 17.47 -3.77 -29.22
C PRO A 267 18.65 -2.92 -28.77
N ASN A 268 18.37 -1.88 -27.98
CA ASN A 268 19.38 -0.97 -27.43
C ASN A 268 20.41 -1.66 -26.51
N PHE A 269 20.15 -2.88 -26.04
CA PHE A 269 21.11 -3.76 -25.35
C PHE A 269 20.98 -5.24 -25.77
N GLY A 270 22.12 -5.93 -25.88
CA GLY A 270 22.20 -7.39 -25.96
C GLY A 270 21.90 -7.98 -27.35
N GLN A 271 21.17 -9.09 -27.36
CA GLN A 271 20.55 -9.73 -28.52
C GLN A 271 19.04 -9.77 -28.29
N THR A 272 18.26 -9.86 -29.37
CA THR A 272 16.79 -10.10 -29.33
C THR A 272 16.39 -11.28 -28.42
N ALA A 273 17.24 -12.30 -28.30
CA ALA A 273 17.01 -13.47 -27.45
C ALA A 273 17.15 -13.21 -25.95
N ASP A 274 17.78 -12.10 -25.54
CA ASP A 274 17.93 -11.71 -24.13
C ASP A 274 16.66 -11.01 -23.58
N GLY A 275 15.80 -10.50 -24.47
CA GLY A 275 14.49 -9.92 -24.14
C GLY A 275 14.53 -8.57 -23.42
N PHE A 276 15.59 -7.79 -23.62
CA PHE A 276 15.64 -6.36 -23.26
C PHE A 276 15.01 -5.52 -24.36
N ASP A 277 14.64 -4.28 -24.01
CA ASP A 277 14.10 -3.26 -24.92
C ASP A 277 12.78 -3.69 -25.59
N LEU A 278 11.75 -3.90 -24.77
CA LEU A 278 10.44 -4.45 -25.18
C LEU A 278 9.24 -3.63 -24.70
N LEU A 279 9.47 -2.37 -24.31
CA LEU A 279 8.45 -1.45 -23.83
C LEU A 279 8.02 -0.47 -24.94
N LEU A 280 6.73 -0.11 -24.97
CA LEU A 280 6.10 0.58 -26.09
C LEU A 280 5.11 1.67 -25.63
N GLY A 281 5.13 2.82 -26.31
CA GLY A 281 4.10 3.85 -26.19
C GLY A 281 3.97 4.43 -24.78
N PHE A 282 2.86 4.15 -24.09
CA PHE A 282 2.61 4.70 -22.76
C PHE A 282 3.32 3.95 -21.62
N THR A 283 3.81 2.73 -21.84
CA THR A 283 4.59 2.01 -20.80
C THR A 283 5.96 2.65 -20.55
N VAL A 284 6.40 3.55 -21.44
CA VAL A 284 7.59 4.40 -21.26
C VAL A 284 7.25 5.85 -20.91
N ALA A 285 6.06 6.15 -20.37
CA ALA A 285 5.74 7.45 -19.80
C ALA A 285 6.51 7.70 -18.48
N LYS A 286 6.94 8.94 -18.24
CA LYS A 286 7.74 9.30 -17.05
C LYS A 286 6.89 9.29 -15.78
N ASN A 287 5.70 9.88 -15.87
CA ASN A 287 4.86 10.19 -14.72
C ASN A 287 4.02 8.99 -14.25
N GLY A 288 3.72 8.04 -15.14
CA GLY A 288 2.97 6.83 -14.84
C GLY A 288 3.81 5.76 -14.12
N LEU A 289 3.12 4.77 -13.55
CA LEU A 289 3.73 3.58 -12.93
C LEU A 289 3.52 2.37 -13.84
N THR A 290 4.61 1.68 -14.19
CA THR A 290 4.62 0.57 -15.16
C THR A 290 5.04 -0.70 -14.46
N ILE A 291 4.19 -1.73 -14.55
CA ILE A 291 4.24 -2.89 -13.67
C ILE A 291 4.74 -4.14 -14.41
N ALA A 292 5.87 -4.67 -13.95
CA ALA A 292 6.39 -5.98 -14.33
C ALA A 292 5.57 -7.10 -13.68
N GLY A 293 5.52 -8.26 -14.34
CA GLY A 293 5.02 -9.49 -13.74
C GLY A 293 6.12 -10.19 -12.96
N ALA A 294 5.88 -10.53 -11.70
CA ALA A 294 6.76 -11.37 -10.89
C ALA A 294 6.08 -12.68 -10.45
N ASN A 295 6.90 -13.65 -10.08
CA ASN A 295 6.53 -14.82 -9.29
C ASN A 295 7.20 -14.69 -7.92
N THR A 296 6.45 -14.82 -6.83
CA THR A 296 6.95 -14.53 -5.48
C THR A 296 6.44 -15.53 -4.45
N GLU A 297 7.27 -15.85 -3.46
CA GLU A 297 6.82 -16.47 -2.20
C GLU A 297 6.80 -15.41 -1.09
N ILE A 298 5.63 -15.21 -0.47
CA ILE A 298 5.43 -14.28 0.65
C ILE A 298 5.24 -15.08 1.93
N GLY A 299 6.00 -14.77 2.97
CA GLY A 299 5.91 -15.41 4.27
C GLY A 299 4.71 -14.96 5.12
N SER A 300 4.49 -15.65 6.23
CA SER A 300 3.32 -15.44 7.10
C SER A 300 3.31 -14.09 7.84
N LYS A 301 4.42 -13.34 7.84
CA LYS A 301 4.51 -11.96 8.35
C LYS A 301 4.55 -10.91 7.23
N GLY A 302 4.28 -11.33 6.00
CA GLY A 302 4.38 -10.49 4.80
C GLY A 302 5.82 -10.32 4.29
N GLU A 303 6.80 -11.01 4.86
CA GLU A 303 8.19 -10.91 4.40
C GLU A 303 8.38 -11.55 3.01
N LEU A 304 9.25 -11.00 2.17
CA LEU A 304 9.62 -11.66 0.92
C LEU A 304 10.49 -12.89 1.23
N LYS A 305 10.20 -14.04 0.63
CA LYS A 305 11.04 -15.25 0.70
C LYS A 305 11.84 -15.43 -0.59
N GLU A 306 11.14 -15.45 -1.71
CA GLU A 306 11.72 -15.51 -3.04
C GLU A 306 10.96 -14.58 -3.99
N ALA A 307 11.65 -14.02 -4.97
CA ALA A 307 11.08 -13.30 -6.08
C ALA A 307 11.88 -13.54 -7.35
N THR A 308 11.18 -13.77 -8.46
CA THR A 308 11.78 -13.86 -9.80
C THR A 308 10.87 -13.14 -10.80
N VAL A 309 11.47 -12.50 -11.81
CA VAL A 309 10.68 -11.89 -12.88
C VAL A 309 9.97 -12.99 -13.69
N ALA A 310 8.70 -12.78 -13.99
CA ALA A 310 7.91 -13.77 -14.71
C ALA A 310 8.36 -13.83 -16.18
N GLY A 311 8.55 -15.05 -16.70
CA GLY A 311 9.17 -15.30 -18.00
C GLY A 311 8.37 -14.92 -19.25
N TYR A 312 7.36 -14.04 -19.11
CA TYR A 312 6.67 -13.32 -20.19
C TYR A 312 6.96 -11.80 -20.12
N SER A 313 7.29 -11.24 -18.95
CA SER A 313 7.25 -9.80 -18.69
C SER A 313 8.25 -9.04 -19.56
N SER A 314 7.78 -8.03 -20.30
CA SER A 314 8.66 -7.14 -21.07
C SER A 314 9.64 -6.41 -20.14
N PHE A 315 10.91 -6.36 -20.54
CA PHE A 315 11.95 -5.60 -19.85
C PHE A 315 12.22 -4.27 -20.56
N GLY A 316 12.77 -3.30 -19.83
CA GLY A 316 13.49 -2.17 -20.40
C GLY A 316 14.88 -2.56 -20.94
N PRO A 317 15.83 -1.63 -21.04
CA PRO A 317 15.71 -0.22 -20.64
C PRO A 317 14.79 0.56 -21.60
N VAL A 318 14.43 1.77 -21.21
CA VAL A 318 13.96 2.80 -22.15
C VAL A 318 15.18 3.31 -22.95
N ASP A 319 15.01 3.82 -24.17
CA ASP A 319 16.12 4.27 -25.03
C ASP A 319 17.00 5.34 -24.39
N ASP A 320 16.38 6.26 -23.65
CA ASP A 320 17.10 7.28 -22.89
C ASP A 320 17.73 6.77 -21.59
N GLY A 321 17.54 5.49 -21.26
CA GLY A 321 18.14 4.81 -20.12
C GLY A 321 17.27 4.75 -18.86
N ARG A 322 16.04 5.28 -18.88
CA ARG A 322 15.11 5.26 -17.73
C ARG A 322 14.82 3.84 -17.22
N ILE A 323 14.67 3.74 -15.91
CA ILE A 323 14.27 2.54 -15.17
C ILE A 323 12.80 2.26 -15.48
N LYS A 324 12.57 1.34 -16.41
CA LYS A 324 11.26 0.73 -16.65
C LYS A 324 11.40 -0.79 -16.82
N PRO A 325 10.42 -1.60 -16.39
CA PRO A 325 9.24 -1.22 -15.57
C PRO A 325 9.65 -0.57 -14.24
N ASP A 326 8.81 0.27 -13.63
CA ASP A 326 9.20 0.97 -12.38
C ASP A 326 9.16 0.03 -11.16
N LEU A 327 8.24 -0.95 -11.17
CA LEU A 327 7.90 -1.81 -10.03
C LEU A 327 7.37 -3.16 -10.53
N ALA A 328 7.44 -4.20 -9.70
CA ALA A 328 6.88 -5.52 -9.98
C ALA A 328 5.64 -5.85 -9.12
N GLY A 329 4.72 -6.59 -9.71
CA GLY A 329 3.48 -7.04 -9.09
C GLY A 329 3.06 -8.46 -9.52
N ASP A 330 1.90 -8.87 -9.04
CA ASP A 330 1.35 -10.21 -9.22
C ASP A 330 0.76 -10.45 -10.61
N GLY A 331 1.58 -10.86 -11.57
CA GLY A 331 1.10 -11.17 -12.91
C GLY A 331 0.61 -12.61 -13.08
N SER A 332 0.04 -13.25 -12.06
CA SER A 332 0.28 -14.69 -11.89
C SER A 332 -0.96 -15.44 -11.30
N ASN A 333 -1.56 -16.40 -12.05
CA ASN A 333 -2.89 -17.07 -11.89
C ASN A 333 -3.85 -16.41 -10.88
N ILE A 334 -4.27 -15.19 -11.17
CA ILE A 334 -5.44 -14.64 -10.50
C ILE A 334 -6.65 -15.41 -11.02
N LEU A 335 -7.35 -16.12 -10.13
CA LEU A 335 -8.74 -16.48 -10.40
C LEU A 335 -9.54 -15.18 -10.39
N SER A 336 -10.20 -14.86 -11.49
CA SER A 336 -10.99 -13.65 -11.62
C SER A 336 -12.28 -13.92 -12.39
N THR A 337 -13.17 -12.93 -12.38
CA THR A 337 -14.45 -12.93 -13.08
C THR A 337 -14.27 -13.04 -14.59
N SER A 338 -14.96 -13.99 -15.21
CA SER A 338 -15.02 -14.22 -16.66
C SER A 338 -16.35 -13.71 -17.22
N SER A 339 -16.33 -13.18 -18.45
CA SER A 339 -17.53 -12.65 -19.12
C SER A 339 -18.36 -13.71 -19.85
N GLU A 340 -18.11 -15.02 -19.65
CA GLU A 340 -18.92 -16.09 -20.25
C GLU A 340 -20.36 -16.12 -19.72
N THR A 341 -20.54 -15.80 -18.43
CA THR A 341 -21.81 -15.75 -17.70
C THR A 341 -21.72 -14.72 -16.57
N ASN A 342 -22.82 -14.44 -15.87
CA ASN A 342 -22.80 -13.59 -14.67
C ASN A 342 -22.18 -14.28 -13.42
N SER A 343 -21.68 -15.52 -13.51
CA SER A 343 -21.16 -16.29 -12.38
C SER A 343 -20.00 -17.22 -12.78
N SER A 344 -19.21 -16.81 -13.78
CA SER A 344 -18.11 -17.61 -14.34
C SER A 344 -16.76 -17.06 -13.90
N TYR A 345 -15.82 -17.94 -13.60
CA TYR A 345 -14.47 -17.57 -13.17
C TYR A 345 -13.43 -18.25 -14.05
N GLN A 346 -12.32 -17.57 -14.28
CA GLN A 346 -11.20 -18.06 -15.08
C GLN A 346 -9.88 -17.65 -14.44
N LEU A 347 -8.89 -18.54 -14.49
CA LEU A 347 -7.51 -18.23 -14.12
C LEU A 347 -6.88 -17.40 -15.25
N SER A 348 -6.34 -16.24 -14.90
CA SER A 348 -5.64 -15.34 -15.83
C SER A 348 -4.46 -14.66 -15.15
N ALA A 349 -3.54 -14.16 -15.95
CA ALA A 349 -2.26 -13.63 -15.51
C ALA A 349 -1.57 -12.87 -16.65
N GLY A 350 -0.26 -12.61 -16.59
CA GLY A 350 0.43 -11.62 -17.39
C GLY A 350 0.55 -10.29 -16.65
N THR A 351 1.24 -9.32 -17.25
CA THR A 351 1.35 -7.96 -16.68
C THR A 351 -0.01 -7.29 -16.49
N SER A 352 -1.03 -7.70 -17.26
CA SER A 352 -2.45 -7.34 -17.08
C SER A 352 -3.08 -7.72 -15.75
N MET A 353 -2.49 -8.63 -14.97
CA MET A 353 -2.94 -8.95 -13.62
C MET A 353 -2.06 -8.30 -12.55
N ALA A 354 -0.78 -8.06 -12.87
CA ALA A 354 0.14 -7.34 -12.00
C ALA A 354 -0.29 -5.88 -11.82
N ALA A 355 -0.64 -5.21 -12.93
CA ALA A 355 -1.10 -3.83 -12.93
C ALA A 355 -2.36 -3.59 -12.07
N PRO A 356 -3.48 -4.34 -12.19
CA PRO A 356 -4.66 -4.14 -11.34
C PRO A 356 -4.42 -4.55 -9.88
N GLY A 357 -3.59 -5.57 -9.62
CA GLY A 357 -3.22 -5.95 -8.25
C GLY A 357 -2.43 -4.85 -7.52
N VAL A 358 -1.48 -4.21 -8.21
CA VAL A 358 -0.75 -3.04 -7.69
C VAL A 358 -1.68 -1.82 -7.62
N THR A 359 -2.51 -1.55 -8.63
CA THR A 359 -3.48 -0.45 -8.63
C THR A 359 -4.42 -0.54 -7.42
N GLY A 360 -4.92 -1.74 -7.09
CA GLY A 360 -5.73 -1.97 -5.90
C GLY A 360 -4.95 -1.67 -4.61
N SER A 361 -3.70 -2.13 -4.51
CA SER A 361 -2.83 -1.85 -3.35
C SER A 361 -2.60 -0.34 -3.15
N LEU A 362 -2.38 0.40 -4.25
CA LEU A 362 -2.20 1.85 -4.23
C LEU A 362 -3.50 2.61 -3.92
N LEU A 363 -4.66 2.09 -4.33
CA LEU A 363 -5.96 2.63 -3.98
C LEU A 363 -6.27 2.48 -2.48
N LEU A 364 -5.84 1.37 -1.86
CA LEU A 364 -5.93 1.16 -0.41
C LEU A 364 -4.98 2.09 0.37
N LEU A 365 -3.79 2.39 -0.16
CA LEU A 365 -2.89 3.37 0.44
C LEU A 365 -3.44 4.81 0.33
N GLN A 366 -4.18 5.14 -0.73
CA GLN A 366 -4.94 6.40 -0.80
C GLN A 366 -6.14 6.42 0.16
N GLN A 367 -6.84 5.30 0.38
CA GLN A 367 -7.86 5.22 1.44
C GLN A 367 -7.22 5.51 2.80
N TYR A 368 -6.11 4.83 3.11
CA TYR A 368 -5.43 4.95 4.39
C TYR A 368 -4.91 6.38 4.65
N HIS A 369 -4.29 7.02 3.66
CA HIS A 369 -3.83 8.40 3.81
C HIS A 369 -4.99 9.40 4.04
N GLU A 370 -6.19 9.16 3.50
CA GLU A 370 -7.35 10.03 3.82
C GLU A 370 -7.90 9.75 5.22
N GLU A 371 -7.92 8.49 5.66
CA GLU A 371 -8.31 8.12 7.03
C GLU A 371 -7.33 8.67 8.08
N LEU A 372 -6.03 8.70 7.78
CA LEU A 372 -4.97 9.23 8.66
C LEU A 372 -4.87 10.77 8.66
N TYR A 373 -5.11 11.44 7.52
CA TYR A 373 -4.76 12.85 7.33
C TYR A 373 -5.84 13.73 6.68
N GLY A 374 -7.04 13.19 6.40
CA GLY A 374 -8.16 13.95 5.81
C GLY A 374 -7.91 14.48 4.39
N ALA A 375 -6.94 13.93 3.68
CA ALA A 375 -6.52 14.31 2.33
C ALA A 375 -5.95 13.10 1.57
N TYR A 376 -5.90 13.18 0.24
CA TYR A 376 -5.21 12.20 -0.61
C TYR A 376 -3.79 12.67 -0.96
N MET A 377 -2.90 11.74 -1.29
CA MET A 377 -1.56 12.00 -1.83
C MET A 377 -1.60 12.50 -3.28
N LYS A 378 -0.65 13.35 -3.69
CA LYS A 378 -0.34 13.54 -5.13
C LYS A 378 0.16 12.24 -5.77
N ALA A 379 0.05 12.15 -7.09
CA ALA A 379 0.50 11.02 -7.89
C ALA A 379 2.01 10.75 -7.72
N ALA A 380 2.83 11.81 -7.64
CA ALA A 380 4.25 11.72 -7.34
C ALA A 380 4.53 11.12 -5.95
N THR A 381 3.75 11.49 -4.93
CA THR A 381 3.90 10.98 -3.56
C THR A 381 3.53 9.51 -3.48
N LEU A 382 2.42 9.12 -4.11
CA LEU A 382 1.97 7.72 -4.16
C LEU A 382 2.93 6.82 -4.98
N LYS A 383 3.43 7.31 -6.12
CA LYS A 383 4.48 6.65 -6.91
C LYS A 383 5.76 6.53 -6.07
N GLY A 384 6.23 7.64 -5.51
CA GLY A 384 7.42 7.70 -4.68
C GLY A 384 7.38 6.74 -3.50
N LEU A 385 6.26 6.67 -2.77
CA LEU A 385 6.07 5.77 -1.63
C LEU A 385 6.20 4.30 -2.06
N ALA A 386 5.51 3.91 -3.14
CA ALA A 386 5.55 2.56 -3.66
C ALA A 386 6.95 2.12 -4.14
N LEU A 387 7.74 3.05 -4.70
CA LEU A 387 9.13 2.81 -5.09
C LEU A 387 10.13 2.92 -3.92
N HIS A 388 9.77 3.65 -2.87
CA HIS A 388 10.59 3.79 -1.66
C HIS A 388 10.55 2.50 -0.84
N THR A 389 9.35 1.94 -0.64
CA THR A 389 9.12 0.74 0.19
C THR A 389 9.04 -0.56 -0.62
N ALA A 390 9.42 -0.55 -1.90
CA ALA A 390 9.53 -1.77 -2.71
C ALA A 390 10.62 -2.70 -2.16
N ASP A 391 10.35 -4.00 -2.07
CA ASP A 391 11.39 -4.96 -1.68
C ASP A 391 12.35 -5.17 -2.84
N ASP A 392 13.61 -4.85 -2.60
CA ASP A 392 14.69 -5.01 -3.58
C ASP A 392 15.00 -6.50 -3.86
N VAL A 393 15.46 -6.80 -5.07
CA VAL A 393 15.52 -8.19 -5.58
C VAL A 393 16.75 -8.47 -6.45
N ASN A 394 17.49 -9.52 -6.10
CA ASN A 394 18.78 -9.93 -6.69
C ASN A 394 19.96 -9.06 -6.20
N ASP A 395 20.62 -8.33 -7.09
CA ASP A 395 21.67 -7.37 -6.75
C ASP A 395 21.04 -6.08 -6.17
N GLN A 396 21.77 -5.36 -5.31
CA GLN A 396 21.22 -4.16 -4.66
C GLN A 396 21.04 -2.98 -5.63
N GLY A 397 19.88 -2.35 -5.56
CA GLY A 397 19.44 -1.25 -6.41
C GLY A 397 18.66 -1.76 -7.65
N PRO A 398 17.93 -0.85 -8.31
CA PRO A 398 16.92 -1.19 -9.32
C PRO A 398 17.51 -1.90 -10.55
N ASP A 399 16.70 -2.72 -11.22
CA ASP A 399 17.02 -3.35 -12.51
C ASP A 399 15.99 -3.03 -13.61
N TYR A 400 16.31 -3.34 -14.87
CA TYR A 400 15.40 -3.09 -16.01
C TYR A 400 14.32 -4.18 -16.22
N LYS A 401 14.14 -5.11 -15.28
CA LYS A 401 13.22 -6.27 -15.38
C LYS A 401 12.05 -6.14 -14.42
N MET A 402 12.32 -5.68 -13.20
CA MET A 402 11.37 -5.48 -12.10
C MET A 402 11.43 -4.06 -11.50
N GLY A 403 12.32 -3.20 -11.99
CA GLY A 403 12.43 -1.81 -11.54
C GLY A 403 13.02 -1.72 -10.14
N TRP A 404 12.35 -1.00 -9.26
CA TRP A 404 12.74 -0.84 -7.85
C TRP A 404 12.38 -2.02 -6.95
N GLY A 405 11.81 -3.08 -7.51
CA GLY A 405 11.53 -4.34 -6.82
C GLY A 405 10.05 -4.68 -6.71
N VAL A 406 9.68 -5.47 -5.70
CA VAL A 406 8.31 -5.99 -5.54
C VAL A 406 7.46 -5.05 -4.69
N MET A 407 6.22 -4.78 -5.12
CA MET A 407 5.26 -3.98 -4.36
C MET A 407 5.00 -4.54 -2.95
N ASN A 408 5.29 -3.72 -1.93
CA ASN A 408 5.05 -4.04 -0.53
C ASN A 408 4.12 -3.01 0.11
N ALA A 409 2.81 -3.28 0.01
CA ALA A 409 1.77 -2.44 0.57
C ALA A 409 1.79 -2.34 2.11
N LYS A 410 2.35 -3.36 2.80
CA LYS A 410 2.51 -3.36 4.26
C LYS A 410 3.48 -2.27 4.68
N THR A 411 4.69 -2.29 4.13
CA THR A 411 5.74 -1.33 4.50
C THR A 411 5.43 0.09 4.00
N ALA A 412 4.68 0.24 2.89
CA ALA A 412 4.11 1.52 2.49
C ALA A 412 3.14 2.09 3.56
N ALA A 413 2.27 1.24 4.13
CA ALA A 413 1.36 1.64 5.21
C ALA A 413 2.11 1.89 6.53
N GLU A 414 3.16 1.14 6.85
CA GLU A 414 3.99 1.40 8.05
C GLU A 414 4.73 2.74 7.93
N VAL A 415 5.24 3.10 6.74
CA VAL A 415 5.87 4.41 6.47
C VAL A 415 4.84 5.55 6.51
N LEU A 416 3.59 5.32 6.10
CA LEU A 416 2.49 6.26 6.35
C LEU A 416 2.24 6.44 7.85
N GLN A 417 1.99 5.36 8.59
CA GLN A 417 1.65 5.40 10.02
C GLN A 417 2.71 6.14 10.86
N ASN A 418 3.99 5.99 10.51
CA ASN A 418 5.13 6.58 11.21
C ASN A 418 5.57 7.97 10.69
N LYS A 419 4.79 8.62 9.82
CA LYS A 419 5.03 9.99 9.35
C LYS A 419 5.15 10.96 10.55
N GLU A 420 6.14 11.85 10.49
CA GLU A 420 6.58 12.77 11.56
C GLU A 420 7.22 12.10 12.80
N PHE A 421 7.35 10.77 12.83
CA PHE A 421 7.93 10.03 13.97
C PHE A 421 9.26 9.34 13.61
N THR A 422 9.22 8.31 12.76
CA THR A 422 10.42 7.65 12.19
C THR A 422 10.48 7.73 10.67
N ALA A 423 9.44 8.28 10.04
CA ALA A 423 9.39 8.58 8.61
C ALA A 423 9.03 10.05 8.34
N LEU A 424 9.44 10.56 7.18
CA LEU A 424 8.96 11.83 6.62
C LEU A 424 8.29 11.56 5.27
N ILE A 425 7.20 12.29 5.00
CA ILE A 425 6.50 12.31 3.71
C ILE A 425 6.05 13.74 3.48
N ASN A 426 6.82 14.50 2.69
CA ASN A 426 6.58 15.91 2.41
C ASN A 426 6.28 16.13 0.94
N GLU A 427 5.37 17.06 0.62
CA GLU A 427 5.12 17.57 -0.72
C GLU A 427 5.62 19.01 -0.81
N GLU A 428 6.81 19.17 -1.37
CA GLU A 428 7.58 20.42 -1.42
C GLU A 428 7.61 20.99 -2.85
N SER A 429 8.22 22.16 -3.03
CA SER A 429 8.47 22.76 -4.36
C SER A 429 9.84 23.44 -4.41
N LEU A 430 10.52 23.33 -5.56
CA LEU A 430 11.71 24.13 -5.87
C LEU A 430 11.38 25.20 -6.91
N THR A 431 11.98 26.39 -6.78
CA THR A 431 12.00 27.46 -7.79
C THR A 431 13.39 27.65 -8.40
N ASN A 432 13.52 28.46 -9.45
CA ASN A 432 14.79 28.64 -10.16
C ASN A 432 15.92 29.18 -9.26
N GLY A 433 16.99 28.38 -9.10
CA GLY A 433 18.13 28.67 -8.23
C GLY A 433 17.96 28.27 -6.76
N GLU A 434 16.83 27.68 -6.39
CA GLU A 434 16.53 27.25 -5.02
C GLU A 434 17.23 25.94 -4.64
N THR A 435 17.37 25.71 -3.33
CA THR A 435 17.91 24.49 -2.75
C THR A 435 17.12 24.17 -1.50
N PHE A 436 16.43 23.04 -1.50
CA PHE A 436 15.75 22.52 -0.32
C PHE A 436 16.76 21.74 0.53
N SER A 437 16.71 21.86 1.85
CA SER A 437 17.55 21.06 2.73
C SER A 437 16.91 20.84 4.10
N ILE A 438 17.00 19.61 4.59
CA ILE A 438 16.58 19.21 5.94
C ILE A 438 17.67 18.36 6.59
N THR A 439 17.58 18.24 7.91
CA THR A 439 18.52 17.46 8.70
C THR A 439 17.75 16.39 9.46
N VAL A 440 18.18 15.14 9.35
CA VAL A 440 17.56 13.97 9.99
C VAL A 440 18.59 13.21 10.82
N THR A 441 18.15 12.60 11.92
CA THR A 441 18.95 11.63 12.66
C THR A 441 18.61 10.22 12.15
N ALA A 442 19.59 9.38 11.86
CA ALA A 442 19.34 7.97 11.55
C ALA A 442 19.08 7.19 12.85
N ASN A 443 18.04 6.34 12.87
CA ASN A 443 17.61 5.63 14.08
C ASN A 443 18.59 4.55 14.56
N GLY A 444 19.52 4.10 13.71
CA GLY A 444 20.58 3.14 14.06
C GLY A 444 20.15 1.67 14.08
N THR A 445 18.89 1.36 13.76
CA THR A 445 18.35 0.00 13.72
C THR A 445 18.17 -0.53 12.29
N GLU A 446 17.88 0.36 11.33
CA GLU A 446 17.66 0.03 9.91
C GLU A 446 18.44 0.99 8.97
N PRO A 447 18.49 0.74 7.64
CA PRO A 447 19.15 1.65 6.70
C PRO A 447 18.43 3.00 6.63
N LEU A 448 19.18 4.11 6.67
CA LEU A 448 18.62 5.43 6.36
C LEU A 448 18.35 5.49 4.86
N MET A 449 17.08 5.63 4.48
CA MET A 449 16.63 5.75 3.10
C MET A 449 15.97 7.10 2.88
N ALA A 450 16.30 7.76 1.77
CA ALA A 450 15.61 8.97 1.33
C ALA A 450 15.39 8.95 -0.18
N SER A 451 14.22 9.34 -0.64
CA SER A 451 13.91 9.43 -2.07
C SER A 451 13.11 10.67 -2.41
N ILE A 452 13.38 11.22 -3.59
CA ILE A 452 12.52 12.21 -4.23
C ILE A 452 11.72 11.58 -5.38
N SER A 453 10.48 12.02 -5.59
CA SER A 453 9.70 11.74 -6.81
C SER A 453 9.00 13.00 -7.27
N TRP A 454 8.82 13.18 -8.58
CA TRP A 454 8.08 14.33 -9.10
C TRP A 454 7.25 13.99 -10.34
N THR A 455 6.23 14.81 -10.61
CA THR A 455 5.51 14.79 -11.88
C THR A 455 6.20 15.78 -12.81
N ASP A 456 6.99 15.27 -13.74
CA ASP A 456 7.83 16.03 -14.67
C ASP A 456 6.97 16.58 -15.84
N PRO A 457 7.21 17.81 -16.34
CA PRO A 457 6.58 18.32 -17.56
C PRO A 457 6.82 17.41 -18.77
N GLU A 458 6.03 17.54 -19.84
CA GLU A 458 6.18 16.67 -21.01
C GLU A 458 7.56 16.82 -21.70
N GLY A 459 8.11 15.72 -22.20
CA GLY A 459 9.41 15.72 -22.88
C GLY A 459 9.40 16.59 -24.14
N ASN A 460 10.42 17.44 -24.27
CA ASN A 460 10.56 18.41 -25.36
C ASN A 460 10.87 17.77 -26.72
N TYR A 461 11.56 16.62 -26.72
CA TYR A 461 11.80 15.81 -27.92
C TYR A 461 10.67 14.78 -28.10
N ILE A 462 10.38 14.44 -29.36
CA ILE A 462 9.47 13.36 -29.74
C ILE A 462 10.17 12.57 -30.85
N ASN A 463 10.40 11.28 -30.64
CA ASN A 463 10.99 10.41 -31.66
C ASN A 463 10.03 10.20 -32.84
N ARG A 464 10.58 10.13 -34.05
CA ARG A 464 9.85 10.05 -35.33
C ARG A 464 10.46 9.08 -36.36
N GLY A 465 11.42 8.24 -35.95
CA GLY A 465 12.15 7.35 -36.85
C GLY A 465 13.60 7.06 -36.48
N GLU A 466 14.09 7.58 -35.34
CA GLU A 466 15.47 7.41 -34.91
C GLU A 466 15.60 6.19 -34.01
N LEU A 467 16.23 5.12 -34.51
CA LEU A 467 16.48 3.89 -33.76
C LEU A 467 17.38 4.16 -32.54
N ASN A 468 16.94 3.67 -31.38
CA ASN A 468 17.69 3.65 -30.11
C ASN A 468 18.15 5.06 -29.69
N ASN A 469 17.24 6.03 -29.68
CA ASN A 469 17.55 7.45 -29.49
C ASN A 469 17.69 7.81 -28.01
N THR A 470 18.92 8.03 -27.56
CA THR A 470 19.28 8.27 -26.16
C THR A 470 18.98 9.70 -25.64
N THR A 471 18.10 10.46 -26.28
CA THR A 471 17.73 11.81 -25.83
C THR A 471 16.81 11.73 -24.62
N ALA A 472 17.30 12.14 -23.44
CA ALA A 472 16.53 12.20 -22.21
C ALA A 472 15.16 12.88 -22.38
N ALA A 473 14.09 12.16 -22.05
CA ALA A 473 12.76 12.73 -21.97
C ALA A 473 12.58 13.62 -20.72
N LEU A 474 13.40 13.41 -19.67
CA LEU A 474 13.39 14.21 -18.44
C LEU A 474 13.59 15.69 -18.77
N THR A 475 12.80 16.55 -18.14
CA THR A 475 12.75 17.99 -18.47
C THR A 475 13.16 18.88 -17.29
N ASN A 476 12.67 18.59 -16.09
CA ASN A 476 13.14 19.19 -14.85
C ASN A 476 14.03 18.15 -14.13
N ASP A 477 15.34 18.32 -14.26
CA ASP A 477 16.35 17.43 -13.67
C ASP A 477 16.62 17.83 -12.20
N LEU A 478 16.06 17.06 -11.25
CA LEU A 478 16.26 17.22 -9.81
C LEU A 478 17.35 16.26 -9.29
N ASP A 479 18.09 16.70 -8.28
CA ASP A 479 19.17 15.96 -7.63
C ASP A 479 18.91 15.85 -6.12
N ILE A 480 18.76 14.65 -5.57
CA ILE A 480 18.89 14.41 -4.11
C ILE A 480 20.34 14.06 -3.76
N ARG A 481 20.86 14.63 -2.67
CA ARG A 481 22.12 14.20 -2.04
C ARG A 481 21.92 14.08 -0.52
N ILE A 482 22.58 13.11 0.10
CA ILE A 482 22.72 13.06 1.57
C ILE A 482 24.18 13.33 1.92
N THR A 483 24.44 14.11 2.96
CA THR A 483 25.80 14.44 3.41
C THR A 483 25.97 14.22 4.92
N LYS A 484 27.17 13.80 5.32
CA LYS A 484 27.58 13.68 6.73
C LYS A 484 29.10 13.74 6.83
N SER A 485 29.63 14.58 7.73
CA SER A 485 31.08 14.68 8.02
C SER A 485 32.00 14.91 6.80
N GLY A 486 31.47 15.47 5.71
CA GLY A 486 32.19 15.67 4.44
C GLY A 486 32.07 14.52 3.43
N GLU A 487 31.48 13.37 3.80
CA GLU A 487 31.03 12.36 2.86
C GLU A 487 29.73 12.80 2.17
N THR A 488 29.56 12.41 0.90
CA THR A 488 28.36 12.67 0.09
C THR A 488 27.88 11.35 -0.50
N TYR A 489 26.65 10.97 -0.17
CA TYR A 489 25.97 9.81 -0.72
C TYR A 489 25.13 10.23 -1.93
N TYR A 490 25.14 9.37 -2.94
CA TYR A 490 24.49 9.59 -4.23
C TYR A 490 23.35 8.59 -4.43
N PRO A 491 22.38 8.91 -5.30
CA PRO A 491 21.27 8.01 -5.61
C PRO A 491 21.72 6.80 -6.44
N TRP A 492 20.85 5.80 -6.51
CA TRP A 492 21.00 4.66 -7.42
C TRP A 492 20.71 5.06 -8.88
N LYS A 493 21.44 4.43 -9.82
CA LYS A 493 21.19 4.50 -11.26
C LYS A 493 21.65 3.23 -11.98
N LEU A 494 21.10 3.01 -13.16
CA LEU A 494 21.54 1.97 -14.09
C LEU A 494 22.39 2.52 -15.24
N ASN A 495 22.79 1.64 -16.15
CA ASN A 495 23.49 1.96 -17.38
C ASN A 495 22.86 1.13 -18.52
N PRO A 496 22.15 1.73 -19.49
CA PRO A 496 21.43 0.97 -20.53
C PRO A 496 22.38 0.16 -21.42
N ALA A 497 23.58 0.68 -21.70
CA ALA A 497 24.62 -0.06 -22.44
C ALA A 497 25.19 -1.28 -21.67
N LYS A 498 24.70 -1.53 -20.45
CA LYS A 498 24.97 -2.69 -19.60
C LYS A 498 23.70 -3.13 -18.85
N ALA A 499 22.57 -3.25 -19.53
CA ALA A 499 21.25 -3.42 -18.88
C ALA A 499 21.10 -4.67 -17.97
N ASN A 500 21.99 -5.67 -18.09
CA ASN A 500 22.02 -6.84 -17.19
C ASN A 500 23.09 -6.74 -16.08
N ASN A 501 23.64 -5.56 -15.80
CA ASN A 501 24.52 -5.30 -14.65
C ASN A 501 23.72 -4.68 -13.49
N ALA A 502 24.13 -5.00 -12.25
CA ALA A 502 23.68 -4.33 -11.03
C ALA A 502 23.77 -2.80 -11.10
N ALA A 503 22.90 -2.13 -10.33
CA ALA A 503 22.89 -0.68 -10.19
C ALA A 503 24.20 -0.12 -9.60
N THR A 504 24.41 1.17 -9.82
CA THR A 504 25.57 1.91 -9.31
C THR A 504 25.12 3.21 -8.65
N LYS A 505 25.96 3.80 -7.79
CA LYS A 505 25.70 5.10 -7.19
C LYS A 505 26.22 6.25 -8.06
N GLY A 506 25.49 7.37 -8.12
CA GLY A 506 25.86 8.60 -8.83
C GLY A 506 24.64 9.27 -9.46
N ASP A 507 24.78 10.51 -9.95
CA ASP A 507 23.66 11.30 -10.52
C ASP A 507 22.80 10.47 -11.49
N ASN A 508 21.49 10.36 -11.23
CA ASN A 508 20.51 10.08 -12.27
C ASN A 508 20.33 11.37 -13.10
N LYS A 509 19.82 11.23 -14.33
CA LYS A 509 19.63 12.30 -15.32
C LYS A 509 18.41 12.06 -16.22
N VAL A 510 17.63 11.01 -15.92
CA VAL A 510 16.63 10.45 -16.83
C VAL A 510 15.34 10.06 -16.10
N ASP A 511 15.40 9.56 -14.88
CA ASP A 511 14.21 9.17 -14.11
C ASP A 511 13.67 10.33 -13.24
N PRO A 512 12.34 10.56 -13.17
CA PRO A 512 11.71 11.50 -12.23
C PRO A 512 11.58 10.91 -10.80
N TYR A 513 12.58 10.13 -10.40
CA TYR A 513 12.67 9.46 -9.11
C TYR A 513 14.13 9.12 -8.80
N GLU A 514 14.61 9.52 -7.63
CA GLU A 514 15.96 9.19 -7.13
C GLU A 514 15.86 8.63 -5.70
N ARG A 515 16.49 7.48 -5.42
CA ARG A 515 16.56 6.84 -4.08
C ARG A 515 18.00 6.72 -3.58
N ILE A 516 18.27 7.28 -2.40
CA ILE A 516 19.49 7.08 -1.61
C ILE A 516 19.17 6.11 -0.47
N GLU A 517 20.17 5.32 -0.10
CA GLU A 517 20.09 4.27 0.91
C GLU A 517 21.47 4.15 1.55
N ILE A 518 21.52 4.13 2.89
CA ILE A 518 22.74 4.11 3.70
C ILE A 518 22.58 3.05 4.79
N GLY A 519 23.13 1.86 4.57
CA GLY A 519 23.15 0.78 5.57
C GLY A 519 24.01 1.13 6.78
N ASN A 520 23.60 0.71 7.97
CA ASN A 520 24.24 1.01 9.27
C ASN A 520 24.37 2.52 9.57
N ALA A 521 23.45 3.34 9.05
CA ALA A 521 23.40 4.76 9.31
C ALA A 521 23.22 5.06 10.80
N ASN A 522 23.84 6.14 11.29
CA ASN A 522 23.87 6.49 12.71
C ASN A 522 24.01 8.01 12.88
N GLY A 523 23.38 8.59 13.89
CA GLY A 523 23.49 10.04 14.15
C GLY A 523 22.99 10.90 12.97
N GLN A 524 23.47 12.13 12.89
CA GLN A 524 22.86 13.16 12.04
C GLN A 524 23.39 13.17 10.59
N TYR A 525 22.48 13.35 9.63
CA TYR A 525 22.71 13.50 8.20
C TYR A 525 21.92 14.71 7.66
N THR A 526 22.48 15.43 6.69
CA THR A 526 21.76 16.50 5.98
C THR A 526 21.35 16.01 4.59
N ILE A 527 20.04 16.03 4.32
CA ILE A 527 19.45 15.76 3.01
C ILE A 527 19.31 17.10 2.28
N THR A 528 19.67 17.12 1.01
CA THR A 528 19.61 18.31 0.15
C THR A 528 18.99 17.93 -1.19
N VAL A 529 18.07 18.76 -1.69
CA VAL A 529 17.46 18.62 -3.02
C VAL A 529 17.72 19.89 -3.83
N THR A 530 18.32 19.71 -4.99
CA THR A 530 18.68 20.77 -5.95
C THR A 530 18.12 20.46 -7.33
N HIS A 531 18.30 21.35 -8.30
CA HIS A 531 17.97 21.10 -9.71
C HIS A 531 19.04 21.62 -10.66
N LYS A 532 19.03 21.12 -11.90
CA LYS A 532 19.97 21.53 -12.96
C LYS A 532 19.29 22.46 -13.98
N GLY A 533 19.91 23.60 -14.24
CA GLY A 533 19.50 24.53 -15.29
C GLY A 533 18.38 25.48 -14.88
N ASN A 534 17.30 25.53 -15.67
CA ASN A 534 16.09 26.29 -15.36
C ASN A 534 14.89 25.35 -15.39
N LEU A 535 14.10 25.34 -14.32
CA LEU A 535 12.84 24.62 -14.24
C LEU A 535 11.82 25.17 -15.24
N THR A 536 11.22 24.28 -16.01
CA THR A 536 10.07 24.56 -16.88
C THR A 536 8.89 25.05 -16.04
N ASN A 537 8.16 26.06 -16.53
CA ASN A 537 7.20 26.88 -15.76
C ASN A 537 7.78 27.67 -14.57
N GLY A 538 9.08 27.56 -14.28
CA GLY A 538 9.78 28.30 -13.23
C GLY A 538 9.85 27.62 -11.85
N PHE A 539 9.16 26.48 -11.69
CA PHE A 539 9.11 25.70 -10.46
C PHE A 539 8.90 24.20 -10.74
N GLN A 540 9.11 23.36 -9.73
CA GLN A 540 8.81 21.94 -9.75
C GLN A 540 8.38 21.46 -8.36
N ASP A 541 7.15 20.99 -8.23
CA ASP A 541 6.68 20.21 -7.08
C ASP A 541 7.43 18.87 -7.01
N PHE A 542 7.85 18.46 -5.82
CA PHE A 542 8.45 17.15 -5.58
C PHE A 542 8.05 16.57 -4.22
N SER A 543 7.99 15.25 -4.14
CA SER A 543 7.65 14.51 -2.93
C SER A 543 8.93 13.94 -2.32
N LEU A 544 9.28 14.34 -1.09
CA LEU A 544 10.40 13.78 -0.33
C LEU A 544 9.89 12.74 0.66
N ILE A 545 10.48 11.55 0.62
CA ILE A 545 10.14 10.43 1.50
C ILE A 545 11.41 9.94 2.19
N VAL A 546 11.36 9.78 3.51
CA VAL A 546 12.49 9.33 4.34
C VAL A 546 12.03 8.22 5.29
N SER A 547 12.83 7.18 5.46
CA SER A 547 12.66 6.12 6.46
C SER A 547 14.03 5.71 7.03
N GLY A 548 14.07 4.94 8.13
CA GLY A 548 15.32 4.74 8.89
C GLY A 548 15.77 5.97 9.68
N ALA A 549 14.85 6.92 9.90
CA ALA A 549 15.10 8.15 10.62
C ALA A 549 14.51 8.10 12.05
N GLN A 550 15.01 8.98 12.90
CA GLN A 550 14.34 9.50 14.08
C GLN A 550 14.04 10.97 13.78
N VAL A 551 12.75 11.29 13.62
CA VAL A 551 12.27 12.64 13.23
C VAL A 551 11.94 13.47 14.46
N SER A 552 11.33 12.84 15.48
CA SER A 552 11.02 13.41 16.80
C SER A 552 11.86 12.76 17.90
N GLN A 553 12.08 13.44 19.03
CA GLN A 553 12.63 12.84 20.25
C GLN A 553 11.58 12.17 21.15
N CYS A 554 10.32 12.14 20.72
CA CYS A 554 9.23 11.47 21.41
C CYS A 554 9.48 9.97 21.63
N SER A 555 8.90 9.41 22.70
CA SER A 555 8.92 7.97 22.98
C SER A 555 7.52 7.37 22.97
N ILE A 556 7.38 6.20 22.35
CA ILE A 556 6.19 5.33 22.44
C ILE A 556 6.36 4.18 23.46
N GLU A 557 7.37 4.25 24.32
CA GLU A 557 7.49 3.33 25.46
C GLU A 557 6.33 3.56 26.45
N THR A 558 5.73 2.48 26.94
CA THR A 558 4.66 2.55 27.94
C THR A 558 5.14 3.26 29.22
N PRO A 559 4.44 4.32 29.68
CA PRO A 559 4.77 5.02 30.91
C PRO A 559 4.92 4.07 32.11
N SER A 560 6.03 4.22 32.82
CA SER A 560 6.44 3.34 33.91
C SER A 560 6.93 4.12 35.11
N ASN A 561 7.06 3.46 36.27
CA ASN A 561 7.29 4.07 37.58
C ASN A 561 6.20 5.12 37.91
N VAL A 562 4.93 4.73 37.77
CA VAL A 562 3.80 5.56 38.18
C VAL A 562 3.73 5.56 39.72
N GLU A 563 3.85 6.74 40.33
CA GLU A 563 3.90 6.90 41.78
C GLU A 563 3.11 8.13 42.27
N LEU A 564 2.67 8.11 43.53
CA LEU A 564 2.03 9.24 44.20
C LEU A 564 3.12 10.10 44.87
N ILE A 565 3.24 11.37 44.47
CA ILE A 565 4.30 12.28 44.95
C ILE A 565 3.81 13.31 45.98
N SER A 566 2.52 13.63 46.00
CA SER A 566 1.90 14.48 47.02
C SER A 566 0.39 14.28 47.10
N SER A 567 -0.21 14.74 48.19
CA SER A 567 -1.67 14.88 48.33
C SER A 567 -2.00 16.06 49.25
N THR A 568 -3.25 16.50 49.16
CA THR A 568 -3.82 17.69 49.82
C THR A 568 -5.23 17.37 50.29
N ASP A 569 -5.87 18.27 51.05
CA ASP A 569 -7.29 18.17 51.45
C ASP A 569 -8.28 17.90 50.30
N THR A 570 -7.92 18.20 49.04
CA THR A 570 -8.85 18.14 47.89
C THR A 570 -8.32 17.40 46.66
N GLY A 571 -7.10 16.86 46.67
CA GLY A 571 -6.51 16.25 45.47
C GLY A 571 -5.14 15.63 45.67
N SER A 572 -4.72 14.82 44.71
CA SER A 572 -3.52 13.97 44.74
C SER A 572 -2.72 14.09 43.46
N THR A 573 -1.39 14.24 43.56
CA THR A 573 -0.50 14.37 42.40
C THR A 573 0.25 13.06 42.17
N ILE A 574 0.10 12.52 40.97
CA ILE A 574 0.87 11.37 40.48
C ILE A 574 1.97 11.83 39.51
N SER A 575 3.05 11.06 39.42
CA SER A 575 4.07 11.23 38.37
C SER A 575 4.52 9.89 37.78
N TRP A 576 5.17 9.96 36.62
CA TRP A 576 5.74 8.80 35.92
C TRP A 576 7.10 9.16 35.31
N SER A 577 7.78 8.17 34.73
CA SER A 577 9.08 8.36 34.06
C SER A 577 8.97 9.39 32.91
N ASN A 578 9.78 10.44 32.97
CA ASN A 578 9.79 11.50 31.96
C ASN A 578 10.32 11.02 30.59
N ALA A 579 9.69 11.49 29.51
CA ALA A 579 10.18 11.33 28.13
C ALA A 579 10.19 12.69 27.41
N ASN A 580 11.22 12.92 26.58
CA ASN A 580 11.35 14.17 25.82
C ASN A 580 10.28 14.26 24.72
N GLU A 581 9.82 15.47 24.39
CA GLU A 581 8.91 15.73 23.25
C GLU A 581 7.69 14.80 23.19
N THR A 582 7.22 14.28 24.33
CA THR A 582 6.18 13.27 24.43
C THR A 582 4.92 13.86 25.06
N LEU A 583 3.78 13.71 24.39
CA LEU A 583 2.47 14.04 24.97
C LEU A 583 1.98 12.81 25.75
N PHE A 584 1.42 13.02 26.94
CA PHE A 584 0.83 11.96 27.75
C PHE A 584 -0.69 12.10 27.79
N GLU A 585 -1.40 10.99 27.63
CA GLU A 585 -2.81 10.86 27.98
C GLU A 585 -2.91 10.21 29.36
N VAL A 586 -3.39 10.97 30.34
CA VAL A 586 -3.74 10.46 31.67
C VAL A 586 -5.23 10.20 31.69
N GLN A 587 -5.61 8.95 31.94
CA GLN A 587 -6.98 8.58 32.27
C GLN A 587 -7.10 8.28 33.76
N TYR A 588 -8.12 8.82 34.43
CA TYR A 588 -8.42 8.54 35.84
C TYR A 588 -9.91 8.47 36.14
N LYS A 589 -10.29 7.73 37.19
CA LYS A 589 -11.66 7.68 37.73
C LYS A 589 -11.69 7.12 39.15
N ALA A 590 -12.82 7.28 39.84
CA ALA A 590 -13.11 6.48 41.03
C ALA A 590 -13.51 5.05 40.63
N ILE A 591 -13.14 4.06 41.45
CA ILE A 591 -13.33 2.63 41.13
C ILE A 591 -14.80 2.19 41.02
N ASP A 592 -15.74 3.00 41.54
CA ASP A 592 -17.18 2.77 41.45
C ASP A 592 -17.84 3.37 40.18
N LYS A 593 -17.05 4.00 39.30
CA LYS A 593 -17.52 4.61 38.04
C LYS A 593 -17.10 3.75 36.85
N ASP A 594 -17.95 3.70 35.83
CA ASP A 594 -17.63 3.05 34.55
C ASP A 594 -16.79 3.95 33.63
N GLU A 595 -17.11 5.24 33.59
CA GLU A 595 -16.49 6.23 32.70
C GLU A 595 -15.14 6.76 33.24
N TRP A 596 -14.21 7.02 32.32
CA TRP A 596 -12.89 7.61 32.59
C TRP A 596 -12.90 9.12 32.30
N THR A 597 -12.27 9.92 33.17
CA THR A 597 -11.86 11.29 32.84
C THR A 597 -10.50 11.23 32.14
N THR A 598 -10.34 11.99 31.05
CA THR A 598 -9.12 12.01 30.23
C THR A 598 -8.54 13.42 30.18
N GLU A 599 -7.23 13.54 30.41
CA GLU A 599 -6.47 14.79 30.25
C GLU A 599 -5.22 14.55 29.39
N LEU A 600 -4.77 15.61 28.68
CA LEU A 600 -3.62 15.59 27.76
C LEU A 600 -2.59 16.64 28.19
N LEU A 601 -1.36 16.22 28.48
CA LEU A 601 -0.29 17.11 28.98
C LEU A 601 1.12 16.66 28.59
N TRP A 602 2.05 17.61 28.57
CA TRP A 602 3.47 17.38 28.23
C TRP A 602 4.36 17.19 29.47
N ASP A 603 3.88 17.53 30.67
CA ASP A 603 4.59 17.30 31.93
C ASP A 603 4.43 15.83 32.36
N ASN A 604 5.43 15.27 33.04
CA ASN A 604 5.42 13.87 33.52
C ASN A 604 4.73 13.69 34.89
N GLN A 605 3.84 14.62 35.25
CA GLN A 605 3.10 14.64 36.51
C GLN A 605 1.71 15.28 36.33
N PHE A 606 0.70 14.81 37.07
CA PHE A 606 -0.68 15.27 36.96
C PHE A 606 -1.37 15.32 38.34
N GLU A 607 -2.09 16.40 38.63
CA GLU A 607 -2.91 16.55 39.84
C GLU A 607 -4.37 16.15 39.57
N LEU A 608 -4.83 15.12 40.29
CA LEU A 608 -6.23 14.73 40.32
C LEU A 608 -6.94 15.56 41.41
N SER A 609 -7.67 16.61 41.03
CA SER A 609 -8.35 17.52 41.97
C SER A 609 -9.85 17.21 42.15
N ASN A 610 -10.43 17.65 43.27
CA ASN A 610 -11.82 17.45 43.71
C ASN A 610 -12.15 15.98 44.08
N LEU A 611 -11.25 15.32 44.79
CA LEU A 611 -11.40 13.92 45.20
C LEU A 611 -12.28 13.76 46.46
N GLU A 612 -13.03 12.67 46.55
CA GLU A 612 -13.91 12.35 47.69
C GLU A 612 -13.20 11.43 48.70
N VAL A 613 -13.07 11.88 49.95
CA VAL A 613 -12.35 11.16 51.02
C VAL A 613 -12.97 9.79 51.31
N GLY A 614 -12.13 8.76 51.40
CA GLY A 614 -12.52 7.35 51.54
C GLY A 614 -12.88 6.67 50.21
N THR A 615 -12.49 7.26 49.08
CA THR A 615 -12.73 6.70 47.73
C THR A 615 -11.42 6.19 47.13
N VAL A 616 -11.45 4.98 46.59
CA VAL A 616 -10.35 4.44 45.78
C VAL A 616 -10.45 5.00 44.36
N TYR A 617 -9.36 5.60 43.91
CA TYR A 617 -9.18 6.08 42.54
C TYR A 617 -8.21 5.16 41.78
N GLU A 618 -8.48 4.96 40.49
CA GLU A 618 -7.57 4.31 39.57
C GLU A 618 -7.18 5.24 38.42
N SER A 619 -5.93 5.13 37.99
CA SER A 619 -5.36 5.90 36.89
C SER A 619 -4.46 5.04 36.01
N ARG A 620 -4.33 5.45 34.74
CA ARG A 620 -3.44 4.85 33.75
C ARG A 620 -2.95 5.91 32.77
N ILE A 621 -1.71 5.79 32.31
CA ILE A 621 -1.07 6.79 31.46
C ILE A 621 -0.54 6.10 30.19
N ARG A 622 -0.70 6.74 29.03
CA ARG A 622 0.00 6.34 27.79
C ARG A 622 0.73 7.50 27.15
N ALA A 623 1.79 7.20 26.41
CA ALA A 623 2.52 8.16 25.59
C ALA A 623 1.88 8.30 24.20
N ILE A 624 1.96 9.49 23.62
CA ILE A 624 1.43 9.86 22.30
C ILE A 624 2.50 10.70 21.59
N CYS A 625 2.93 10.24 20.42
CA CYS A 625 3.84 10.98 19.54
C CYS A 625 3.12 11.55 18.32
N THR A 626 2.17 10.80 17.76
CA THR A 626 1.18 11.27 16.78
C THR A 626 -0.16 10.61 17.09
N GLU A 627 -1.23 11.03 16.42
CA GLU A 627 -2.55 10.35 16.53
C GLU A 627 -2.48 8.85 16.17
N ASN A 628 -1.43 8.42 15.46
CA ASN A 628 -1.24 7.08 14.92
C ASN A 628 -0.05 6.31 15.54
N ALA A 629 0.70 6.98 16.43
CA ALA A 629 1.87 6.45 17.14
C ALA A 629 1.73 6.73 18.64
N VAL A 630 1.16 5.76 19.36
CA VAL A 630 0.83 5.82 20.80
C VAL A 630 1.32 4.55 21.49
N SER A 631 1.63 4.62 22.79
CA SER A 631 1.94 3.43 23.60
C SER A 631 0.67 2.71 24.04
N GLU A 632 0.83 1.46 24.49
CA GLU A 632 -0.12 0.85 25.42
C GLU A 632 -0.20 1.67 26.71
N PHE A 633 -1.33 1.58 27.42
CA PHE A 633 -1.46 2.16 28.75
C PHE A 633 -0.53 1.46 29.76
N SER A 634 -0.10 2.23 30.77
CA SER A 634 0.53 1.70 31.97
C SER A 634 -0.37 0.66 32.66
N GLU A 635 0.25 -0.15 33.52
CA GLU A 635 -0.49 -0.86 34.57
C GLU A 635 -1.37 0.12 35.37
N LEU A 636 -2.47 -0.38 35.95
CA LEU A 636 -3.40 0.42 36.74
C LEU A 636 -2.71 0.86 38.05
N PHE A 637 -2.52 2.16 38.21
CA PHE A 637 -2.09 2.77 39.46
C PHE A 637 -3.32 3.09 40.31
N GLN A 638 -3.35 2.66 41.57
CA GLN A 638 -4.50 2.83 42.47
C GLN A 638 -4.08 3.42 43.83
N PHE A 639 -4.94 4.26 44.41
CA PHE A 639 -4.75 4.87 45.73
C PHE A 639 -6.11 5.14 46.41
N GLU A 640 -6.15 5.13 47.74
CA GLU A 640 -7.36 5.48 48.51
C GLU A 640 -7.23 6.91 49.03
N PHE A 641 -8.00 7.84 48.47
CA PHE A 641 -7.88 9.25 48.80
C PHE A 641 -8.33 9.54 50.23
N ASN A 642 -7.40 10.02 51.06
CA ASN A 642 -7.58 10.31 52.47
C ASN A 642 -7.08 11.72 52.86
N GLY A 643 -7.03 12.65 51.91
CA GLY A 643 -6.52 14.01 52.12
C GLY A 643 -4.99 14.05 52.13
N GLU A 644 -4.39 14.81 53.05
CA GLU A 644 -2.93 14.80 53.26
C GLU A 644 -2.39 13.41 53.66
N ASP A 645 -3.21 12.57 54.30
CA ASP A 645 -2.87 11.18 54.72
C ASP A 645 -3.12 10.13 53.61
N THR A 646 -3.11 10.52 52.32
CA THR A 646 -3.32 9.59 51.19
C THR A 646 -2.07 8.74 50.91
N GLU A 647 -2.24 7.41 50.85
CA GLU A 647 -1.20 6.45 50.46
C GLU A 647 -1.59 5.67 49.18
N ALA A 648 -0.57 5.27 48.41
CA ALA A 648 -0.74 4.44 47.22
C ALA A 648 -0.99 2.96 47.58
N MET A 649 -1.85 2.27 46.84
CA MET A 649 -2.17 0.86 47.08
C MET A 649 -1.06 -0.06 46.58
N VAL A 650 -0.16 -0.44 47.50
CA VAL A 650 0.92 -1.39 47.19
C VAL A 650 0.39 -2.82 47.14
N TYR A 651 0.19 -3.33 45.93
CA TYR A 651 -0.04 -4.76 45.70
C TYR A 651 1.29 -5.53 45.79
N GLU A 652 1.57 -6.15 46.94
CA GLU A 652 2.64 -7.15 47.01
C GLU A 652 2.29 -8.34 46.07
N PRO A 653 3.12 -8.66 45.06
CA PRO A 653 2.90 -9.84 44.25
C PRO A 653 3.16 -11.10 45.10
N LEU A 654 2.14 -11.95 45.25
CA LEU A 654 2.16 -13.21 46.02
C LEU A 654 3.08 -14.28 45.38
N THR A 655 4.37 -13.96 45.32
CA THR A 655 5.45 -14.79 44.81
C THR A 655 5.84 -15.84 45.86
N TYR A 656 4.98 -16.85 46.01
CA TYR A 656 5.28 -18.03 46.81
C TYR A 656 6.40 -18.84 46.16
N ALA A 657 7.65 -18.45 46.44
CA ALA A 657 8.87 -19.04 45.91
C ALA A 657 9.17 -20.41 46.54
N GLN A 658 8.26 -21.37 46.37
CA GLN A 658 8.48 -22.76 46.73
C GLN A 658 9.08 -23.51 45.53
N ASP A 659 10.34 -23.91 45.65
CA ASP A 659 11.07 -24.57 44.56
C ASP A 659 10.66 -26.05 44.44
N PHE A 660 9.57 -26.31 43.69
CA PHE A 660 9.06 -27.66 43.44
C PHE A 660 9.44 -28.16 42.04
N GLN A 661 9.79 -29.45 41.95
CA GLN A 661 10.07 -30.12 40.69
C GLN A 661 8.86 -30.94 40.23
N ILE A 662 8.48 -30.78 38.97
CA ILE A 662 7.40 -31.56 38.36
C ILE A 662 7.93 -32.90 37.88
N GLN A 663 7.58 -33.96 38.61
CA GLN A 663 7.84 -35.34 38.23
C GLN A 663 6.57 -36.00 37.65
N VAL A 664 6.77 -36.86 36.67
CA VAL A 664 5.73 -37.50 35.85
C VAL A 664 5.76 -39.01 36.02
N TYR A 665 4.61 -39.62 36.26
CA TYR A 665 4.49 -41.08 36.42
C TYR A 665 3.22 -41.63 35.76
N PRO A 666 3.27 -42.77 35.04
CA PRO A 666 4.47 -43.51 34.64
C PRO A 666 5.24 -42.78 33.52
N ASN A 667 6.55 -43.00 33.47
CA ASN A 667 7.44 -42.52 32.41
C ASN A 667 8.40 -43.67 32.03
N PRO A 668 8.26 -44.34 30.87
CA PRO A 668 7.32 -44.03 29.80
C PRO A 668 5.83 -44.11 30.15
N ALA A 669 5.05 -43.21 29.54
CA ALA A 669 3.60 -43.17 29.60
C ALA A 669 2.97 -44.00 28.48
N VAL A 670 1.77 -44.53 28.71
CA VAL A 670 1.00 -45.32 27.72
C VAL A 670 -0.31 -44.62 27.36
N ASN A 671 -1.17 -44.41 28.36
CA ASN A 671 -2.47 -43.73 28.18
C ASN A 671 -2.64 -42.49 29.06
N TYR A 672 -1.93 -42.41 30.20
CA TYR A 672 -2.10 -41.34 31.18
C TYR A 672 -0.77 -40.96 31.82
N LEU A 673 -0.70 -39.72 32.32
CA LEU A 673 0.36 -39.15 33.15
C LEU A 673 -0.25 -38.61 34.46
N ALA A 674 0.29 -39.01 35.60
CA ALA A 674 0.08 -38.33 36.88
C ALA A 674 1.23 -37.36 37.14
N LEU A 675 0.90 -36.19 37.70
CA LEU A 675 1.88 -35.23 38.22
C LEU A 675 2.13 -35.49 39.71
N GLN A 676 3.39 -35.62 40.10
CA GLN A 676 3.80 -35.82 41.49
C GLN A 676 4.22 -34.49 42.13
N SER A 677 3.26 -33.57 42.22
CA SER A 677 3.42 -32.22 42.78
C SER A 677 2.09 -31.72 43.31
N GLU A 678 2.10 -31.01 44.45
CA GLU A 678 0.96 -30.19 44.86
C GLU A 678 0.87 -28.98 43.90
N LEU A 679 -0.33 -28.70 43.42
CA LEU A 679 -0.66 -27.70 42.40
C LEU A 679 -2.00 -27.06 42.79
N SER A 680 -2.25 -25.82 42.37
CA SER A 680 -3.53 -25.15 42.65
C SER A 680 -4.70 -25.76 41.87
N PRO A 681 -5.96 -25.45 42.26
CA PRO A 681 -7.15 -25.90 41.54
C PRO A 681 -7.24 -25.42 40.09
N ASP A 682 -6.49 -24.38 39.73
CA ASP A 682 -6.57 -23.70 38.43
C ASP A 682 -5.31 -23.91 37.56
N ALA A 683 -4.36 -24.73 38.01
CA ALA A 683 -3.16 -25.06 37.26
C ALA A 683 -3.47 -25.64 35.86
N GLU A 684 -2.78 -25.12 34.84
CA GLU A 684 -2.94 -25.53 33.44
C GLU A 684 -1.70 -26.25 32.93
N TYR A 685 -1.87 -27.12 31.93
CA TYR A 685 -0.77 -27.80 31.25
C TYR A 685 -0.77 -27.55 29.74
N SER A 686 0.40 -27.66 29.13
CA SER A 686 0.62 -27.73 27.69
C SER A 686 1.58 -28.88 27.38
N ILE A 687 1.22 -29.75 26.43
CA ILE A 687 2.13 -30.77 25.90
C ILE A 687 2.77 -30.22 24.63
N VAL A 688 4.10 -30.25 24.57
CA VAL A 688 4.91 -29.60 23.54
C VAL A 688 5.89 -30.60 22.93
N THR A 689 6.10 -30.54 21.62
CA THR A 689 7.16 -31.32 20.95
C THR A 689 8.55 -30.81 21.36
N THR A 690 9.58 -31.62 21.10
CA THR A 690 10.99 -31.18 21.18
C THR A 690 11.34 -30.03 20.20
N SER A 691 10.46 -29.71 19.25
CA SER A 691 10.59 -28.58 18.31
C SER A 691 9.79 -27.33 18.72
N GLY A 692 9.15 -27.31 19.90
CA GLY A 692 8.39 -26.17 20.41
C GLY A 692 6.92 -26.09 19.98
N ASN A 693 6.41 -27.05 19.20
CA ASN A 693 5.01 -27.05 18.76
C ASN A 693 4.10 -27.58 19.88
N ILE A 694 3.06 -26.82 20.24
CA ILE A 694 2.06 -27.26 21.23
C ILE A 694 1.08 -28.23 20.57
N ILE A 695 0.87 -29.39 21.21
CA ILE A 695 0.03 -30.50 20.73
C ILE A 695 -1.28 -30.58 21.51
N GLU A 696 -1.26 -30.26 22.80
CA GLU A 696 -2.42 -30.38 23.70
C GLU A 696 -2.35 -29.32 24.81
N ARG A 697 -3.51 -28.88 25.31
CA ARG A 697 -3.66 -27.98 26.47
C ARG A 697 -4.87 -28.38 27.32
N GLY A 698 -4.84 -28.09 28.62
CA GLY A 698 -6.00 -28.21 29.50
C GLY A 698 -5.70 -27.90 30.96
N LYS A 699 -6.71 -27.99 31.84
CA LYS A 699 -6.52 -27.89 33.31
C LYS A 699 -6.05 -29.22 33.92
N VAL A 700 -5.23 -29.13 34.97
CA VAL A 700 -4.69 -30.29 35.69
C VAL A 700 -5.74 -30.86 36.65
N ALA A 701 -6.53 -31.81 36.16
CA ALA A 701 -7.54 -32.53 36.95
C ALA A 701 -7.08 -33.98 37.25
N GLY A 702 -6.07 -34.12 38.11
CA GLY A 702 -5.54 -35.42 38.53
C GLY A 702 -4.57 -36.06 37.53
N THR A 703 -5.09 -36.79 36.53
CA THR A 703 -4.24 -37.45 35.50
C THR A 703 -4.52 -36.92 34.11
N ILE A 704 -3.47 -36.47 33.43
CA ILE A 704 -3.51 -36.02 32.04
C ILE A 704 -3.64 -37.26 31.14
N ASN A 705 -4.56 -37.23 30.18
CA ASN A 705 -4.69 -38.27 29.17
C ASN A 705 -3.68 -38.00 28.04
N VAL A 706 -2.94 -39.02 27.62
CA VAL A 706 -1.97 -38.95 26.52
C VAL A 706 -2.12 -40.09 25.50
N SER A 707 -3.22 -40.84 25.57
CA SER A 707 -3.48 -41.98 24.68
C SER A 707 -3.57 -41.60 23.18
N ALA A 708 -3.88 -40.34 22.87
CA ALA A 708 -3.88 -39.81 21.51
C ALA A 708 -2.48 -39.46 20.96
N LEU A 709 -1.44 -39.41 21.81
CA LEU A 709 -0.09 -39.06 21.37
C LEU A 709 0.62 -40.26 20.71
N ALA A 710 1.32 -39.99 19.62
CA ALA A 710 2.23 -40.94 18.98
C ALA A 710 3.43 -41.25 19.89
N SER A 711 4.06 -42.41 19.71
CA SER A 711 5.24 -42.81 20.49
C SER A 711 6.41 -41.84 20.24
N GLY A 712 7.02 -41.28 21.29
CA GLY A 712 8.02 -40.23 21.16
C GLY A 712 8.36 -39.48 22.44
N LEU A 713 9.28 -38.52 22.35
CA LEU A 713 9.72 -37.66 23.47
C LEU A 713 8.97 -36.32 23.44
N TYR A 714 8.34 -35.97 24.56
CA TYR A 714 7.57 -34.74 24.72
C TYR A 714 8.04 -33.92 25.93
N VAL A 715 7.76 -32.62 25.90
CA VAL A 715 7.88 -31.72 27.04
C VAL A 715 6.48 -31.46 27.58
N LEU A 716 6.26 -31.75 28.86
CA LEU A 716 5.08 -31.30 29.59
C LEU A 716 5.44 -29.98 30.28
N VAL A 717 4.75 -28.90 29.91
CA VAL A 717 4.80 -27.61 30.59
C VAL A 717 3.56 -27.51 31.48
N VAL A 718 3.72 -26.99 32.69
CA VAL A 718 2.63 -26.68 33.63
C VAL A 718 2.79 -25.24 34.09
N GLN A 719 1.68 -24.52 34.15
CA GLN A 719 1.59 -23.14 34.62
C GLN A 719 0.60 -23.08 35.79
N ASP A 720 1.01 -22.40 36.85
CA ASP A 720 0.23 -22.20 38.07
C ASP A 720 0.54 -20.81 38.65
N TYR A 721 -0.10 -20.43 39.76
CA TYR A 721 0.21 -19.18 40.48
C TYR A 721 1.67 -19.11 40.96
N ALA A 722 2.33 -20.25 41.17
CA ALA A 722 3.77 -20.37 41.46
C ALA A 722 4.68 -20.23 40.20
N GLY A 723 4.09 -19.86 39.07
CA GLY A 723 4.76 -19.66 37.78
C GLY A 723 4.78 -20.91 36.89
N ILE A 724 5.64 -20.86 35.86
CA ILE A 724 5.77 -21.93 34.85
C ILE A 724 6.87 -22.91 35.27
N ARG A 725 6.66 -24.21 35.04
CA ARG A 725 7.66 -25.28 35.15
C ARG A 725 7.50 -26.26 33.98
N SER A 726 8.54 -27.03 33.67
CA SER A 726 8.50 -28.03 32.60
C SER A 726 9.30 -29.28 32.92
N THR A 727 8.86 -30.43 32.39
CA THR A 727 9.49 -31.74 32.55
C THR A 727 9.38 -32.56 31.27
N LYS A 728 10.15 -33.64 31.13
CA LYS A 728 10.21 -34.47 29.91
C LYS A 728 9.64 -35.87 30.16
N PHE A 729 8.75 -36.33 29.28
CA PHE A 729 8.22 -37.68 29.32
C PHE A 729 8.34 -38.37 27.96
N TYR A 730 8.49 -39.69 27.98
CA TYR A 730 8.43 -40.53 26.80
C TYR A 730 7.05 -41.18 26.69
N LYS A 731 6.43 -41.09 25.53
CA LYS A 731 5.22 -41.82 25.16
C LYS A 731 5.63 -43.13 24.49
N ASN A 732 5.20 -44.27 25.05
CA ASN A 732 5.23 -45.56 24.38
C ASN A 732 4.05 -45.69 23.42
#